data_AF-A0A5C6EPG1-F1
#
_entry.id   AF-A0A5C6EPG1-F1
#
_cell.length_a   1.000
_cell.length_b   1.000
_cell.length_c   1.000
_cell.angle_alpha   90.00
_cell.angle_beta   90.00
_cell.angle_gamma   90.00
#
_symmetry.space_group_name_H-M   'P 1'
#
loop_
_entity.id
_entity.type
_entity.pdbx_description
1 polymer ?
#
loop_
_entity_poly.entity_id
_entity_poly.type
_entity_poly.pdbx_seq_one_letter_code
_entity_poly.pdbx_strand_id
1 'polypeptide(L)'
;MNNPEKILRELTWNDVSNWVGSRVLKRGEDYFKRGRVTNLRIAPQGILATVSGNDKYTTLVTIRGQGRHKEIVSDCTCPYGAGCKHAVATVLAFSQAIKEKREIPIAQSTDPNIMKKKGLDDDGYGEDDCDDPGDTQTRLKKSSAKPSQDNDITKFLDQHDKEFLIKLLTKLANRYPEVHAELLDSARLAGGKINKLVSSIRQEIDNITSEPAWHNHWSDEGNNADFSRVNSMMITLFDQGYYDAVIAIARELLEKGNSYVEICDDEGDSASQISECLEIGFKAVTRCGWPNVSKIMFLIEAELQDDYDLCGNTYEILESIRDKAAWSAVADDLSGRLANLSFSKNFNNEFNSNYRRDRISNFLISALAKSGRNEEILPLCEKEAGITGSWVRYVERLIGAKKYDKARRAAENGIRQVGQKYPGIAGTLREHIAKLAKKNGDYDAVVSLRQEEFLDSPCLSNYSKLLEAAVNTKSKTAVREWALTFLETGNVGAQDNFKTLQKAKKNPDKRFPAYEVLIEIADKEKDADKVLHWYRQSCSKNRWFSGKYVRVARAIAEKYPDEALKIWCTLAENQIALTKPSAYETAVGYLKQARDIYQKSRRTKDWESYVSGLRETNKKKIRFIQSLRTLTGEKII
;
A
#
# COMPACT_ATOMS: atom_id res chain seq x y z
N MET A 1 -8.32 26.35 -40.39
CA MET A 1 -8.24 25.07 -39.64
C MET A 1 -7.03 24.31 -40.16
N ASN A 2 -6.06 23.98 -39.29
CA ASN A 2 -4.84 23.30 -39.71
C ASN A 2 -5.17 21.90 -40.24
N ASN A 3 -4.66 21.54 -41.42
CA ASN A 3 -4.83 20.19 -41.97
C ASN A 3 -4.26 19.17 -40.95
N PRO A 4 -5.08 18.25 -40.37
CA PRO A 4 -4.61 17.26 -39.39
C PRO A 4 -3.44 16.43 -39.93
N GLU A 5 -3.37 16.21 -41.25
CA GLU A 5 -2.27 15.51 -41.90
C GLU A 5 -0.89 16.17 -41.69
N LYS A 6 -0.83 17.51 -41.63
CA LYS A 6 0.44 18.23 -41.46
C LYS A 6 0.97 18.08 -40.02
N ILE A 7 0.07 18.11 -39.03
CA ILE A 7 0.42 17.98 -37.61
C ILE A 7 0.86 16.54 -37.29
N LEU A 8 0.22 15.54 -37.91
CA LEU A 8 0.53 14.12 -37.69
C LEU A 8 1.86 13.67 -38.29
N ARG A 9 2.32 14.28 -39.39
CA ARG A 9 3.67 14.06 -39.96
C ARG A 9 4.82 14.50 -39.05
N GLU A 10 4.52 15.29 -38.02
CA GLU A 10 5.50 15.77 -37.06
C GLU A 10 5.38 15.11 -35.68
N LEU A 11 4.53 14.08 -35.54
CA LEU A 11 4.34 13.36 -34.28
C LEU A 11 5.47 12.33 -34.10
N THR A 12 6.07 12.28 -32.92
CA THR A 12 7.11 11.31 -32.57
C THR A 12 6.58 10.24 -31.62
N TRP A 13 7.27 9.10 -31.57
CA TRP A 13 6.97 8.04 -30.57
C TRP A 13 7.13 8.53 -29.13
N ASN A 14 8.00 9.54 -28.90
CA ASN A 14 8.14 10.19 -27.59
C ASN A 14 6.88 10.98 -27.22
N ASP A 15 6.26 11.68 -28.17
CA ASP A 15 5.05 12.48 -27.93
C ASP A 15 3.88 11.59 -27.50
N VAL A 16 3.68 10.46 -28.17
CA VAL A 16 2.65 9.47 -27.78
C VAL A 16 2.98 8.80 -26.46
N SER A 17 4.26 8.45 -26.22
CA SER A 17 4.67 7.85 -24.96
C SER A 17 4.50 8.79 -23.77
N ASN A 18 4.73 10.09 -23.93
CA ASN A 18 4.48 11.08 -22.87
C ASN A 18 3.00 11.31 -22.64
N TRP A 19 2.17 11.14 -23.68
CA TRP A 19 0.72 11.29 -23.60
C TRP A 19 0.05 10.15 -22.82
N VAL A 20 0.37 8.87 -23.10
CA VAL A 20 -0.37 7.72 -22.52
C VAL A 20 0.47 6.79 -21.64
N GLY A 21 1.78 7.00 -21.57
CA GLY A 21 2.72 6.09 -20.90
C GLY A 21 3.07 4.83 -21.71
N SER A 22 4.18 4.17 -21.34
CA SER A 22 4.75 3.03 -22.08
C SER A 22 3.80 1.82 -22.19
N ARG A 23 3.05 1.53 -21.13
CA ARG A 23 2.15 0.37 -21.04
C ARG A 23 0.96 0.49 -21.97
N VAL A 24 0.33 1.67 -22.02
CA VAL A 24 -0.84 1.92 -22.88
C VAL A 24 -0.43 2.03 -24.33
N LEU A 25 0.70 2.68 -24.62
CA LEU A 25 1.30 2.74 -25.94
C LEU A 25 1.49 1.34 -26.54
N LYS A 26 2.09 0.42 -25.76
CA LYS A 26 2.31 -0.96 -26.19
C LYS A 26 1.01 -1.71 -26.48
N ARG A 27 0.01 -1.58 -25.60
CA ARG A 27 -1.33 -2.18 -25.83
C ARG A 27 -1.98 -1.61 -27.08
N GLY A 28 -1.84 -0.31 -27.35
CA GLY A 28 -2.34 0.33 -28.55
C GLY A 28 -1.65 -0.14 -29.83
N GLU A 29 -0.32 -0.29 -29.82
CA GLU A 29 0.42 -0.91 -30.92
C GLU A 29 -0.07 -2.32 -31.23
N ASP A 30 -0.33 -3.14 -30.20
CA ASP A 30 -0.82 -4.50 -30.38
C ASP A 30 -2.22 -4.52 -31.03
N TYR A 31 -3.10 -3.60 -30.65
CA TYR A 31 -4.43 -3.44 -31.26
C TYR A 31 -4.35 -3.02 -32.73
N PHE A 32 -3.45 -2.09 -33.04
CA PHE A 32 -3.19 -1.66 -34.41
C PHE A 32 -2.64 -2.82 -35.27
N LYS A 33 -1.62 -3.54 -34.79
CA LYS A 33 -1.01 -4.68 -35.51
C LYS A 33 -1.98 -5.84 -35.75
N ARG A 34 -2.95 -6.03 -34.85
CA ARG A 34 -4.02 -7.03 -34.99
C ARG A 34 -5.16 -6.58 -35.91
N GLY A 35 -5.05 -5.41 -36.56
CA GLY A 35 -6.06 -4.90 -37.49
C GLY A 35 -7.40 -4.55 -36.81
N ARG A 36 -7.39 -4.21 -35.53
CA ARG A 36 -8.62 -3.95 -34.75
C ARG A 36 -9.26 -2.58 -35.04
N VAL A 37 -8.60 -1.74 -35.83
CA VAL A 37 -9.06 -0.39 -36.18
C VAL A 37 -9.80 -0.45 -37.51
N THR A 38 -11.05 -0.01 -37.50
CA THR A 38 -11.95 0.01 -38.65
C THR A 38 -12.65 1.37 -38.74
N ASN A 39 -13.28 1.67 -39.88
CA ASN A 39 -14.01 2.93 -40.10
C ASN A 39 -13.18 4.19 -39.77
N LEU A 40 -11.91 4.22 -40.17
CA LEU A 40 -11.05 5.39 -40.00
C LEU A 40 -11.52 6.54 -40.90
N ARG A 41 -11.82 7.70 -40.30
CA ARG A 41 -12.40 8.87 -40.96
C ARG A 41 -11.78 10.17 -40.43
N ILE A 42 -11.82 11.23 -41.23
CA ILE A 42 -11.48 12.59 -40.80
C ILE A 42 -12.76 13.31 -40.39
N ALA A 43 -12.87 13.71 -39.13
CA ALA A 43 -13.97 14.53 -38.60
C ALA A 43 -13.55 16.00 -38.46
N PRO A 44 -14.49 16.97 -38.38
CA PRO A 44 -14.17 18.39 -38.24
C PRO A 44 -13.25 18.70 -37.05
N GLN A 45 -13.40 17.95 -35.97
CA GLN A 45 -12.65 18.11 -34.73
C GLN A 45 -11.40 17.21 -34.61
N GLY A 46 -11.15 16.27 -35.53
CA GLY A 46 -9.99 15.36 -35.42
C GLY A 46 -10.13 14.05 -36.21
N ILE A 47 -9.42 13.01 -35.77
CA ILE A 47 -9.43 11.68 -36.38
C ILE A 47 -10.44 10.80 -35.66
N LEU A 48 -11.36 10.17 -36.39
CA LEU A 48 -12.38 9.29 -35.85
C LEU A 48 -12.15 7.85 -36.33
N ALA A 49 -12.24 6.87 -35.44
CA ALA A 49 -12.24 5.46 -35.81
C ALA A 49 -13.08 4.60 -34.87
N THR A 50 -13.44 3.40 -35.34
CA THR A 50 -14.03 2.34 -34.52
C THR A 50 -12.96 1.30 -34.20
N VAL A 51 -12.72 1.04 -32.92
CA VAL A 51 -11.72 0.08 -32.46
C VAL A 51 -12.40 -1.07 -31.72
N SER A 52 -12.15 -2.30 -32.18
CA SER A 52 -12.76 -3.53 -31.64
C SER A 52 -11.96 -4.10 -30.46
N GLY A 53 -12.52 -4.02 -29.25
CA GLY A 53 -12.03 -4.64 -28.00
C GLY A 53 -12.98 -5.72 -27.49
N ASN A 54 -13.41 -5.65 -26.22
CA ASN A 54 -14.54 -6.44 -25.68
C ASN A 54 -15.85 -6.03 -26.37
N ASP A 55 -16.00 -4.73 -26.62
CA ASP A 55 -17.01 -4.13 -27.48
C ASP A 55 -16.39 -3.28 -28.60
N LYS A 56 -17.23 -2.73 -29.47
CA LYS A 56 -16.81 -1.74 -30.48
C LYS A 56 -16.83 -0.34 -29.87
N TYR A 57 -15.66 0.26 -29.72
CA TYR A 57 -15.51 1.60 -29.15
C TYR A 57 -15.29 2.64 -30.23
N THR A 58 -16.00 3.76 -30.12
CA THR A 58 -15.80 4.92 -30.99
C THR A 58 -14.74 5.80 -30.37
N THR A 59 -13.71 6.14 -31.14
CA THR A 59 -12.54 6.86 -30.65
C THR A 59 -12.25 8.07 -31.53
N LEU A 60 -12.25 9.24 -30.91
CA LEU A 60 -11.88 10.51 -31.52
C LEU A 60 -10.55 10.98 -30.95
N VAL A 61 -9.61 11.37 -31.81
CA VAL A 61 -8.32 11.95 -31.39
C VAL A 61 -8.14 13.31 -32.04
N THR A 62 -7.86 14.32 -31.22
CA THR A 62 -7.61 15.70 -31.60
C THR A 62 -6.18 16.06 -31.24
N ILE A 63 -5.49 16.79 -32.11
CA ILE A 63 -4.15 17.31 -31.81
C ILE A 63 -4.18 18.82 -31.90
N ARG A 64 -3.78 19.49 -30.84
CA ARG A 64 -3.71 20.95 -30.73
C ARG A 64 -2.24 21.41 -30.66
N GLY A 65 -1.96 22.61 -31.17
CA GLY A 65 -0.63 23.22 -31.14
C GLY A 65 0.33 22.86 -32.30
N GLN A 66 1.55 23.42 -32.27
CA GLN A 66 2.62 23.21 -33.26
C GLN A 66 4.00 23.14 -32.58
N GLY A 67 4.99 22.52 -33.23
CA GLY A 67 6.36 22.45 -32.71
C GLY A 67 6.52 21.59 -31.44
N ARG A 68 7.09 22.16 -30.37
CA ARG A 68 7.32 21.50 -29.07
C ARG A 68 6.13 21.55 -28.09
N HIS A 69 5.09 22.34 -28.40
CA HIS A 69 3.89 22.50 -27.56
C HIS A 69 2.67 21.84 -28.22
N LYS A 70 2.81 20.56 -28.58
CA LYS A 70 1.73 19.76 -29.17
C LYS A 70 1.01 19.01 -28.06
N GLU A 71 -0.30 19.10 -28.04
CA GLU A 71 -1.16 18.41 -27.09
C GLU A 71 -2.03 17.41 -27.85
N ILE A 72 -2.00 16.15 -27.42
CA ILE A 72 -2.85 15.09 -27.96
C ILE A 72 -3.99 14.87 -26.98
N VAL A 73 -5.22 15.08 -27.43
CA VAL A 73 -6.43 14.86 -26.66
C VAL A 73 -7.22 13.75 -27.34
N SER A 74 -7.73 12.79 -26.57
CA SER A 74 -8.63 11.79 -27.12
C SER A 74 -9.88 11.66 -26.28
N ASP A 75 -10.93 11.24 -26.95
CA ASP A 75 -12.18 10.86 -26.33
C ASP A 75 -12.65 9.56 -26.95
N CYS A 76 -12.83 8.55 -26.11
CA CYS A 76 -13.16 7.19 -26.47
C CYS A 76 -14.33 6.71 -25.61
N THR A 77 -15.32 6.08 -26.24
CA THR A 77 -16.49 5.50 -25.55
C THR A 77 -16.15 4.24 -24.72
N CYS A 78 -14.88 4.00 -24.41
CA CYS A 78 -14.45 2.91 -23.54
C CYS A 78 -14.43 3.37 -22.08
N PRO A 79 -14.47 2.45 -21.10
CA PRO A 79 -14.45 2.81 -19.68
C PRO A 79 -13.26 3.68 -19.24
N TYR A 80 -12.17 3.69 -20.02
CA TYR A 80 -10.98 4.50 -19.75
C TYR A 80 -11.13 5.97 -20.21
N GLY A 81 -12.11 6.30 -21.06
CA GLY A 81 -12.38 7.67 -21.52
C GLY A 81 -11.32 8.26 -22.45
N ALA A 82 -10.19 8.73 -21.90
CA ALA A 82 -9.15 9.46 -22.62
C ALA A 82 -7.77 8.79 -22.47
N GLY A 83 -6.82 9.06 -23.38
CA GLY A 83 -5.47 8.50 -23.32
C GLY A 83 -5.42 6.97 -23.39
N CYS A 84 -6.44 6.33 -23.98
CA CYS A 84 -6.60 4.88 -23.94
C CYS A 84 -5.87 4.15 -25.08
N LYS A 85 -5.75 2.82 -24.98
CA LYS A 85 -5.14 1.97 -26.01
C LYS A 85 -5.83 2.09 -27.38
N HIS A 86 -7.13 2.38 -27.42
CA HIS A 86 -7.87 2.58 -28.67
C HIS A 86 -7.47 3.89 -29.36
N ALA A 87 -7.23 4.95 -28.57
CA ALA A 87 -6.79 6.24 -29.08
C ALA A 87 -5.40 6.14 -29.73
N VAL A 88 -4.47 5.44 -29.07
CA VAL A 88 -3.16 5.10 -29.65
C VAL A 88 -3.32 4.33 -30.95
N ALA A 89 -4.14 3.28 -30.98
CA ALA A 89 -4.35 2.47 -32.18
C ALA A 89 -4.92 3.30 -33.35
N THR A 90 -5.84 4.24 -33.08
CA THR A 90 -6.38 5.18 -34.07
C THR A 90 -5.29 6.09 -34.65
N VAL A 91 -4.42 6.66 -33.81
CA VAL A 91 -3.29 7.49 -34.27
C VAL A 91 -2.34 6.71 -35.17
N LEU A 92 -2.01 5.46 -34.80
CA LEU A 92 -1.14 4.60 -35.59
C LEU A 92 -1.77 4.18 -36.92
N ALA A 93 -3.07 3.84 -36.93
CA ALA A 93 -3.80 3.48 -38.13
C ALA A 93 -3.87 4.64 -39.13
N PHE A 94 -4.11 5.86 -38.64
CA PHE A 94 -4.07 7.06 -39.46
C PHE A 94 -2.69 7.33 -40.02
N SER A 95 -1.66 7.19 -39.18
CA SER A 95 -0.27 7.38 -39.60
C SER A 95 0.13 6.43 -40.73
N GLN A 96 -0.28 5.16 -40.65
CA GLN A 96 -0.06 4.17 -41.70
C GLN A 96 -0.80 4.54 -42.99
N ALA A 97 -2.07 4.97 -42.90
CA ALA A 97 -2.86 5.36 -44.06
C ALA A 97 -2.24 6.54 -44.83
N ILE A 98 -1.69 7.54 -44.13
CA ILE A 98 -0.93 8.64 -44.76
C ILE A 98 0.33 8.11 -45.48
N LYS A 99 1.08 7.21 -44.82
CA LYS A 99 2.31 6.63 -45.39
C LYS A 99 2.03 5.85 -46.67
N GLU A 100 0.91 5.16 -46.71
CA GLU A 100 0.42 4.38 -47.86
C GLU A 100 -0.30 5.23 -48.91
N LYS A 101 -0.42 6.55 -48.71
CA LYS A 101 -1.18 7.47 -49.58
C LYS A 101 -2.63 7.01 -49.81
N ARG A 102 -3.24 6.35 -48.83
CA ARG A 102 -4.64 5.92 -48.90
C ARG A 102 -5.56 7.13 -48.66
N GLU A 103 -6.56 7.31 -49.52
CA GLU A 103 -7.59 8.32 -49.28
C GLU A 103 -8.44 7.95 -48.06
N ILE A 104 -8.56 8.87 -47.10
CA ILE A 104 -9.32 8.66 -45.88
C ILE A 104 -10.64 9.42 -46.00
N PRO A 105 -11.80 8.75 -45.88
CA PRO A 105 -13.09 9.41 -46.06
C PRO A 105 -13.36 10.45 -44.96
N ILE A 106 -14.01 11.55 -45.36
CA ILE A 106 -14.46 12.61 -44.45
C ILE A 106 -15.78 12.18 -43.80
N ALA A 107 -15.87 12.26 -42.48
CA ALA A 107 -17.09 11.97 -41.73
C ALA A 107 -18.14 13.06 -41.97
N GLN A 108 -19.37 12.68 -42.29
CA GLN A 108 -20.50 13.61 -42.38
C GLN A 108 -21.09 13.90 -40.99
N SER A 109 -21.71 15.08 -40.80
CA SER A 109 -22.24 15.52 -39.49
C SER A 109 -23.33 14.62 -38.91
N THR A 110 -23.94 13.76 -39.75
CA THR A 110 -24.97 12.77 -39.42
C THR A 110 -24.43 11.39 -39.06
N ASP A 111 -23.10 11.22 -38.99
CA ASP A 111 -22.47 9.93 -38.69
C ASP A 111 -22.92 9.39 -37.31
N PRO A 112 -23.42 8.14 -37.22
CA PRO A 112 -23.85 7.52 -35.96
C PRO A 112 -22.78 7.56 -34.87
N ASN A 113 -21.51 7.55 -35.26
CA ASN A 113 -20.37 7.62 -34.35
C ASN A 113 -20.14 9.04 -33.78
N ILE A 114 -20.54 10.08 -34.50
CA ILE A 114 -20.54 11.47 -34.02
C ILE A 114 -21.79 11.71 -33.13
N MET A 115 -22.93 11.14 -33.53
CA MET A 115 -24.20 11.21 -32.79
C MET A 115 -24.14 10.52 -31.41
N LYS A 116 -23.50 9.33 -31.32
CA LYS A 116 -23.27 8.65 -30.03
C LYS A 116 -22.46 9.48 -29.03
N LYS A 117 -21.69 10.46 -29.50
CA LYS A 117 -20.82 11.30 -28.68
C LYS A 117 -21.55 12.54 -28.14
N LYS A 118 -22.42 13.15 -28.96
CA LYS A 118 -23.26 14.29 -28.54
C LYS A 118 -24.27 13.98 -27.42
N GLY A 119 -24.59 12.71 -27.20
CA GLY A 119 -25.48 12.27 -26.11
C GLY A 119 -24.79 12.11 -24.74
N LEU A 120 -23.49 12.40 -24.63
CA LEU A 120 -22.66 12.24 -23.44
C LEU A 120 -22.04 13.56 -22.93
N ASP A 121 -22.39 14.71 -23.52
CA ASP A 121 -21.78 16.03 -23.25
C ASP A 121 -22.60 16.92 -22.28
N ASP A 122 -23.25 16.38 -21.23
CA ASP A 122 -23.92 17.22 -20.19
C ASP A 122 -23.56 16.82 -18.74
N ASP A 123 -22.25 16.73 -18.47
CA ASP A 123 -21.73 16.51 -17.13
C ASP A 123 -20.41 17.28 -16.98
N GLY A 124 -20.51 18.60 -16.86
CA GLY A 124 -19.34 19.45 -16.64
C GLY A 124 -18.75 19.26 -15.24
N TYR A 125 -17.52 18.77 -15.16
CA TYR A 125 -16.59 19.09 -14.06
C TYR A 125 -15.16 19.25 -14.60
N GLY A 126 -14.58 20.41 -14.29
CA GLY A 126 -13.22 20.80 -14.60
C GLY A 126 -12.18 20.22 -13.64
N GLU A 127 -10.95 20.50 -14.01
CA GLU A 127 -9.66 20.02 -13.49
C GLU A 127 -9.36 20.25 -12.00
N ASP A 128 -8.47 19.36 -11.54
CA ASP A 128 -7.34 19.54 -10.63
C ASP A 128 -7.40 19.22 -9.12
N ASP A 129 -6.38 18.42 -8.79
CA ASP A 129 -5.53 18.33 -7.61
C ASP A 129 -5.78 17.33 -6.48
N CYS A 130 -4.63 16.81 -6.07
CA CYS A 130 -4.30 15.68 -5.22
C CYS A 130 -4.25 16.00 -3.72
N ASP A 131 -4.06 14.92 -2.94
CA ASP A 131 -3.59 14.81 -1.55
C ASP A 131 -4.61 14.79 -0.38
N ASP A 132 -4.90 13.54 0.04
CA ASP A 132 -4.77 12.97 1.41
C ASP A 132 -5.61 13.58 2.59
N PRO A 133 -5.68 12.94 3.78
CA PRO A 133 -6.87 12.25 4.27
C PRO A 133 -7.36 12.85 5.60
N GLY A 134 -8.64 13.16 5.76
CA GLY A 134 -9.03 13.88 6.97
C GLY A 134 -10.51 14.05 7.19
N ASP A 135 -10.99 13.15 8.02
CA ASP A 135 -11.99 13.38 9.04
C ASP A 135 -13.48 13.42 8.64
N THR A 136 -14.16 12.60 9.43
CA THR A 136 -15.56 12.37 9.59
C THR A 136 -16.36 13.66 9.75
N GLN A 137 -17.48 13.75 9.03
CA GLN A 137 -18.76 14.08 9.66
C GLN A 137 -19.92 13.72 8.73
N THR A 138 -20.72 12.81 9.26
CA THR A 138 -22.08 12.49 8.88
C THR A 138 -22.88 13.72 8.46
N ARG A 139 -23.10 13.87 7.15
CA ARG A 139 -24.25 14.57 6.62
C ARG A 139 -25.05 13.58 5.79
N LEU A 140 -26.12 13.08 6.39
CA LEU A 140 -27.23 12.41 5.70
C LEU A 140 -27.57 13.20 4.43
N LYS A 141 -27.02 12.78 3.28
CA LYS A 141 -27.59 13.17 1.98
C LYS A 141 -28.86 12.36 1.88
N LYS A 142 -29.97 13.00 2.27
CA LYS A 142 -31.28 12.71 1.69
C LYS A 142 -31.06 12.58 0.20
N SER A 143 -31.13 11.35 -0.31
CA SER A 143 -31.44 11.14 -1.71
C SER A 143 -32.79 11.81 -1.92
N SER A 144 -32.78 13.02 -2.46
CA SER A 144 -33.90 13.45 -3.29
C SER A 144 -33.86 12.52 -4.50
N ALA A 145 -34.44 11.33 -4.32
CA ALA A 145 -34.77 10.44 -5.42
C ALA A 145 -35.49 11.30 -6.46
N LYS A 146 -34.89 11.44 -7.65
CA LYS A 146 -35.70 11.71 -8.83
C LYS A 146 -36.71 10.55 -8.88
N PRO A 147 -38.03 10.80 -8.99
CA PRO A 147 -39.03 9.75 -8.89
C PRO A 147 -38.86 8.82 -10.09
N SER A 148 -38.24 7.66 -9.87
CA SER A 148 -38.12 6.59 -10.86
C SER A 148 -39.39 5.75 -10.83
N GLN A 149 -40.11 5.74 -11.96
CA GLN A 149 -40.82 4.63 -12.60
C GLN A 149 -41.43 3.42 -11.82
N ASP A 150 -41.66 3.47 -10.51
CA ASP A 150 -42.10 2.30 -9.71
C ASP A 150 -43.54 2.41 -9.16
N ASN A 151 -44.39 3.25 -9.75
CA ASN A 151 -45.80 3.32 -9.35
C ASN A 151 -46.68 2.21 -9.97
N ASP A 152 -46.23 1.53 -11.03
CA ASP A 152 -47.07 0.57 -11.74
C ASP A 152 -47.13 -0.80 -11.06
N ILE A 153 -46.02 -1.24 -10.43
CA ILE A 153 -46.01 -2.48 -9.63
C ILE A 153 -46.86 -2.32 -8.38
N THR A 154 -46.71 -1.20 -7.66
CA THR A 154 -47.50 -0.94 -6.44
C THR A 154 -48.99 -0.82 -6.78
N LYS A 155 -49.35 -0.11 -7.85
CA LYS A 155 -50.75 -0.03 -8.33
C LYS A 155 -51.30 -1.39 -8.77
N PHE A 156 -50.49 -2.24 -9.40
CA PHE A 156 -50.89 -3.59 -9.77
C PHE A 156 -51.19 -4.43 -8.51
N LEU A 157 -50.31 -4.40 -7.51
CA LEU A 157 -50.50 -5.13 -6.26
C LEU A 157 -51.70 -4.61 -5.46
N ASP A 158 -51.94 -3.30 -5.44
CA ASP A 158 -53.09 -2.67 -4.74
C ASP A 158 -54.45 -3.03 -5.36
N GLN A 159 -54.49 -3.40 -6.65
CA GLN A 159 -55.72 -3.78 -7.36
C GLN A 159 -56.12 -5.23 -7.14
N HIS A 160 -55.29 -6.03 -6.48
CA HIS A 160 -55.50 -7.45 -6.29
C HIS A 160 -55.87 -7.81 -4.86
N ASP A 161 -56.64 -8.90 -4.70
CA ASP A 161 -57.08 -9.36 -3.40
C ASP A 161 -55.98 -10.14 -2.66
N LYS A 162 -56.20 -10.34 -1.35
CA LYS A 162 -55.28 -11.06 -0.47
C LYS A 162 -54.98 -12.48 -0.99
N GLU A 163 -55.95 -13.15 -1.60
CA GLU A 163 -55.79 -14.51 -2.09
C GLU A 163 -54.85 -14.57 -3.31
N PHE A 164 -54.99 -13.62 -4.23
CA PHE A 164 -54.07 -13.46 -5.36
C PHE A 164 -52.65 -13.13 -4.89
N LEU A 165 -52.50 -12.21 -3.93
CA LEU A 165 -51.18 -11.83 -3.38
C LEU A 165 -50.49 -13.03 -2.71
N ILE A 166 -51.20 -13.85 -1.94
CA ILE A 166 -50.65 -15.08 -1.34
C ILE A 166 -50.18 -16.05 -2.42
N LYS A 167 -51.00 -16.27 -3.47
CA LYS A 167 -50.64 -17.15 -4.59
C LYS A 167 -49.40 -16.63 -5.34
N LEU A 168 -49.33 -15.31 -5.57
CA LEU A 168 -48.20 -14.67 -6.23
C LEU A 168 -46.92 -14.82 -5.40
N LEU A 169 -46.96 -14.49 -4.10
CA LEU A 169 -45.81 -14.61 -3.20
C LEU A 169 -45.35 -16.06 -3.04
N THR A 170 -46.28 -17.01 -2.96
CA THR A 170 -45.93 -18.44 -2.89
C THR A 170 -45.31 -18.93 -4.20
N LYS A 171 -45.82 -18.47 -5.35
CA LYS A 171 -45.23 -18.76 -6.66
C LYS A 171 -43.82 -18.18 -6.78
N LEU A 172 -43.59 -16.97 -6.27
CA LEU A 172 -42.27 -16.33 -6.25
C LEU A 172 -41.32 -17.06 -5.30
N ALA A 173 -41.76 -17.41 -4.10
CA ALA A 173 -41.00 -18.22 -3.15
C ALA A 173 -40.56 -19.56 -3.77
N ASN A 174 -41.48 -20.27 -4.44
CA ASN A 174 -41.14 -21.54 -5.08
C ASN A 174 -40.17 -21.39 -6.27
N ARG A 175 -40.03 -20.19 -6.84
CA ARG A 175 -39.17 -19.92 -7.99
C ARG A 175 -37.81 -19.35 -7.60
N TYR A 176 -37.77 -18.55 -6.53
CA TYR A 176 -36.59 -17.82 -6.09
C TYR A 176 -36.28 -18.18 -4.63
N PRO A 177 -35.19 -18.91 -4.35
CA PRO A 177 -34.84 -19.36 -3.01
C PRO A 177 -34.71 -18.22 -1.98
N GLU A 178 -34.16 -17.08 -2.40
CA GLU A 178 -34.02 -15.88 -1.55
C GLU A 178 -35.38 -15.37 -1.06
N VAL A 179 -36.39 -15.32 -1.94
CA VAL A 179 -37.75 -14.90 -1.60
C VAL A 179 -38.42 -15.88 -0.64
N HIS A 180 -38.22 -17.19 -0.84
CA HIS A 180 -38.71 -18.20 0.09
C HIS A 180 -38.09 -18.03 1.48
N ALA A 181 -36.79 -17.81 1.54
CA ALA A 181 -36.05 -17.65 2.78
C ALA A 181 -36.52 -16.40 3.55
N GLU A 182 -36.64 -15.26 2.86
CA GLU A 182 -37.11 -13.99 3.42
C GLU A 182 -38.54 -14.09 3.99
N LEU A 183 -39.46 -14.70 3.25
CA LEU A 183 -40.85 -14.90 3.70
C LEU A 183 -40.93 -15.85 4.91
N LEU A 184 -40.12 -16.91 4.92
CA LEU A 184 -40.07 -17.87 6.02
C LEU A 184 -39.49 -17.23 7.29
N ASP A 185 -38.48 -16.39 7.16
CA ASP A 185 -37.85 -15.68 8.26
C ASP A 185 -38.76 -14.59 8.83
N SER A 186 -39.41 -13.83 7.96
CA SER A 186 -40.49 -12.91 8.35
C SER A 186 -41.60 -13.63 9.11
N ALA A 187 -42.02 -14.81 8.65
CA ALA A 187 -43.02 -15.63 9.35
C ALA A 187 -42.51 -16.18 10.70
N ARG A 188 -41.23 -16.53 10.81
CA ARG A 188 -40.60 -16.97 12.06
C ARG A 188 -40.51 -15.83 13.07
N LEU A 189 -40.12 -14.63 12.63
CA LEU A 189 -40.08 -13.41 13.45
C LEU A 189 -41.48 -13.06 13.97
N ALA A 190 -42.47 -12.96 13.08
CA ALA A 190 -43.86 -12.68 13.45
C ALA A 190 -44.45 -13.74 14.40
N GLY A 191 -44.04 -15.00 14.24
CA GLY A 191 -44.46 -16.12 15.09
C GLY A 191 -43.65 -16.31 16.38
N GLY A 192 -42.71 -15.41 16.71
CA GLY A 192 -41.87 -15.49 17.91
C GLY A 192 -40.89 -16.68 17.94
N LYS A 193 -40.61 -17.31 16.80
CA LYS A 193 -39.76 -18.50 16.68
C LYS A 193 -38.28 -18.13 16.51
N ILE A 194 -37.77 -17.26 17.39
CA ILE A 194 -36.41 -16.68 17.30
C ILE A 194 -35.31 -17.75 17.27
N ASN A 195 -35.42 -18.80 18.09
CA ASN A 195 -34.42 -19.88 18.10
C ASN A 195 -34.30 -20.57 16.73
N LYS A 196 -35.41 -20.74 16.00
CA LYS A 196 -35.36 -21.34 14.65
C LYS A 196 -34.72 -20.39 13.63
N LEU A 197 -34.90 -19.08 13.80
CA LEU A 197 -34.24 -18.08 12.97
C LEU A 197 -32.73 -18.08 13.20
N VAL A 198 -32.30 -18.07 14.46
CA VAL A 198 -30.87 -18.18 14.84
C VAL A 198 -30.26 -19.46 14.25
N SER A 199 -30.93 -20.61 14.37
CA SER A 199 -30.46 -21.86 13.73
C SER A 199 -30.36 -21.74 12.21
N SER A 200 -31.28 -21.00 11.57
CA SER A 200 -31.24 -20.76 10.12
C SER A 200 -30.04 -19.91 9.70
N ILE A 201 -29.75 -18.84 10.45
CA ILE A 201 -28.58 -17.98 10.20
C ILE A 201 -27.28 -18.77 10.39
N ARG A 202 -27.21 -19.62 11.41
CA ARG A 202 -26.06 -20.50 11.64
C ARG A 202 -25.81 -21.45 10.47
N GLN A 203 -26.87 -22.08 9.96
CA GLN A 203 -26.78 -22.96 8.81
C GLN A 203 -26.33 -22.21 7.55
N GLU A 204 -26.73 -20.96 7.39
CA GLU A 204 -26.27 -20.12 6.29
C GLU A 204 -24.80 -19.76 6.42
N ILE A 205 -24.33 -19.38 7.61
CA ILE A 205 -22.90 -19.18 7.89
C ILE A 205 -22.12 -20.48 7.57
N ASP A 206 -22.63 -21.65 7.98
CA ASP A 206 -22.02 -22.95 7.65
C ASP A 206 -21.94 -23.19 6.15
N ASN A 207 -22.99 -22.85 5.40
CA ASN A 207 -23.02 -23.03 3.95
C ASN A 207 -22.03 -22.08 3.26
N ILE A 208 -22.00 -20.79 3.63
CA ILE A 208 -21.06 -19.81 3.07
C ILE A 208 -19.61 -20.24 3.36
N THR A 209 -19.34 -20.64 4.61
CA THR A 209 -17.98 -21.02 5.04
C THR A 209 -17.57 -22.44 4.64
N SER A 210 -18.42 -23.19 3.94
CA SER A 210 -18.11 -24.55 3.49
C SER A 210 -17.11 -24.60 2.33
N GLU A 211 -17.05 -23.54 1.51
CA GLU A 211 -16.09 -23.38 0.41
C GLU A 211 -15.37 -22.04 0.53
N PRO A 212 -14.03 -21.99 0.41
CA PRO A 212 -13.26 -20.76 0.53
C PRO A 212 -13.58 -19.80 -0.63
N ALA A 213 -13.66 -18.51 -0.31
CA ALA A 213 -13.80 -17.47 -1.30
C ALA A 213 -12.48 -17.25 -2.04
N TRP A 214 -12.54 -17.02 -3.35
CA TRP A 214 -11.37 -16.67 -4.15
C TRP A 214 -11.76 -15.85 -5.38
N HIS A 215 -10.87 -14.97 -5.82
CA HIS A 215 -11.08 -14.14 -7.00
C HIS A 215 -9.80 -13.98 -7.83
N ASN A 216 -9.92 -14.06 -9.16
CA ASN A 216 -8.80 -13.92 -10.09
C ASN A 216 -8.90 -12.63 -10.91
N HIS A 217 -8.09 -11.64 -10.56
CA HIS A 217 -8.03 -10.32 -11.22
C HIS A 217 -7.57 -10.35 -12.70
N TRP A 218 -7.08 -11.48 -13.20
CA TRP A 218 -6.68 -11.64 -14.59
C TRP A 218 -7.78 -12.23 -15.48
N SER A 219 -8.70 -13.03 -14.91
CA SER A 219 -9.80 -13.67 -15.65
C SER A 219 -11.19 -13.16 -15.30
N ASP A 220 -11.34 -12.38 -14.22
CA ASP A 220 -12.65 -11.94 -13.67
C ASP A 220 -13.55 -13.13 -13.25
N GLU A 221 -12.91 -14.24 -12.89
CA GLU A 221 -13.57 -15.46 -12.37
C GLU A 221 -13.32 -15.56 -10.86
N GLY A 222 -14.30 -16.05 -10.12
CA GLY A 222 -14.17 -16.26 -8.68
C GLY A 222 -15.39 -16.95 -8.07
N ASN A 223 -15.23 -17.36 -6.81
CA ASN A 223 -16.31 -17.76 -5.93
C ASN A 223 -16.30 -16.78 -4.75
N ASN A 224 -17.19 -15.81 -4.75
CA ASN A 224 -17.22 -14.78 -3.70
C ASN A 224 -18.15 -15.23 -2.58
N ALA A 225 -17.75 -15.02 -1.33
CA ALA A 225 -18.65 -15.18 -0.20
C ALA A 225 -19.74 -14.09 -0.23
N ASP A 226 -20.93 -14.43 0.26
CA ASP A 226 -22.02 -13.46 0.42
C ASP A 226 -22.63 -13.57 1.82
N PHE A 227 -22.22 -12.67 2.70
CA PHE A 227 -22.78 -12.52 4.05
C PHE A 227 -23.88 -11.45 4.11
N SER A 228 -24.31 -10.87 2.99
CA SER A 228 -25.29 -9.76 2.96
C SER A 228 -26.60 -10.13 3.64
N ARG A 229 -27.06 -11.37 3.44
CA ARG A 229 -28.28 -11.89 4.07
C ARG A 229 -28.09 -12.13 5.57
N VAL A 230 -26.95 -12.70 6.00
CA VAL A 230 -26.59 -12.84 7.42
C VAL A 230 -26.61 -11.48 8.11
N ASN A 231 -25.97 -10.47 7.49
CA ASN A 231 -25.95 -9.10 8.01
C ASN A 231 -27.37 -8.51 8.14
N SER A 232 -28.18 -8.62 7.09
CA SER A 232 -29.56 -8.10 7.07
C SER A 232 -30.45 -8.73 8.15
N MET A 233 -30.29 -10.04 8.39
CA MET A 233 -31.01 -10.76 9.44
C MET A 233 -30.53 -10.36 10.84
N MET A 234 -29.23 -10.13 11.04
CA MET A 234 -28.68 -9.62 12.29
C MET A 234 -29.19 -8.20 12.59
N ILE A 235 -29.26 -7.32 11.59
CA ILE A 235 -29.85 -5.98 11.70
C ILE A 235 -31.32 -6.08 12.12
N THR A 236 -32.09 -6.96 11.46
CA THR A 236 -33.52 -7.15 11.79
C THR A 236 -33.72 -7.62 13.23
N LEU A 237 -32.90 -8.58 13.68
CA LEU A 237 -32.93 -9.03 15.08
C LEU A 237 -32.53 -7.92 16.06
N PHE A 238 -31.53 -7.11 15.69
CA PHE A 238 -31.09 -5.97 16.48
C PHE A 238 -32.19 -4.91 16.63
N ASP A 239 -32.85 -4.54 15.53
CA ASP A 239 -33.91 -3.52 15.51
C ASP A 239 -35.14 -3.95 16.30
N GLN A 240 -35.42 -5.26 16.35
CA GLN A 240 -36.49 -5.84 17.17
C GLN A 240 -36.10 -6.05 18.64
N GLY A 241 -34.86 -5.71 19.04
CA GLY A 241 -34.40 -5.78 20.43
C GLY A 241 -33.91 -7.16 20.89
N TYR A 242 -33.71 -8.12 19.98
CA TYR A 242 -33.21 -9.46 20.31
C TYR A 242 -31.68 -9.49 20.44
N TYR A 243 -31.13 -8.64 21.30
CA TYR A 243 -29.68 -8.42 21.41
C TYR A 243 -28.89 -9.69 21.76
N ASP A 244 -29.38 -10.54 22.68
CA ASP A 244 -28.68 -11.77 23.06
C ASP A 244 -28.54 -12.76 21.89
N ALA A 245 -29.55 -12.81 21.00
CA ALA A 245 -29.51 -13.66 19.81
C ALA A 245 -28.46 -13.15 18.80
N VAL A 246 -28.39 -11.84 18.60
CA VAL A 246 -27.38 -11.20 17.73
C VAL A 246 -25.97 -11.44 18.27
N ILE A 247 -25.76 -11.29 19.58
CA ILE A 247 -24.45 -11.52 20.22
C ILE A 247 -24.04 -12.99 20.09
N ALA A 248 -24.98 -13.94 20.22
CA ALA A 248 -24.70 -15.36 20.04
C ALA A 248 -24.24 -15.68 18.61
N ILE A 249 -24.87 -15.08 17.59
CA ILE A 249 -24.45 -15.23 16.19
C ILE A 249 -23.07 -14.62 15.97
N ALA A 250 -22.83 -13.40 16.47
CA ALA A 250 -21.55 -12.73 16.34
C ALA A 250 -20.39 -13.52 16.95
N ARG A 251 -20.60 -14.14 18.12
CA ARG A 251 -19.60 -15.00 18.76
C ARG A 251 -19.19 -16.17 17.86
N GLU A 252 -20.16 -16.85 17.26
CA GLU A 252 -19.90 -17.99 16.38
C GLU A 252 -19.28 -17.56 15.05
N LEU A 253 -19.71 -16.41 14.53
CA LEU A 253 -19.15 -15.84 13.32
C LEU A 253 -17.68 -15.44 13.53
N LEU A 254 -17.31 -14.91 14.69
CA LEU A 254 -15.91 -14.59 15.00
C LEU A 254 -15.03 -15.84 15.05
N GLU A 255 -15.51 -16.92 15.68
CA GLU A 255 -14.77 -18.18 15.75
C GLU A 255 -14.53 -18.77 14.36
N LYS A 256 -15.56 -18.83 13.52
CA LYS A 256 -15.46 -19.36 12.14
C LYS A 256 -14.75 -18.41 11.19
N GLY A 257 -14.98 -17.11 11.35
CA GLY A 257 -14.49 -16.06 10.47
C GLY A 257 -12.97 -16.02 10.41
N ASN A 258 -12.29 -16.15 11.55
CA ASN A 258 -10.83 -16.21 11.58
C ASN A 258 -10.28 -17.37 10.72
N SER A 259 -10.81 -18.59 10.90
CA SER A 259 -10.38 -19.75 10.11
C SER A 259 -10.78 -19.67 8.64
N TYR A 260 -11.91 -19.01 8.33
CA TYR A 260 -12.37 -18.84 6.97
C TYR A 260 -11.50 -17.83 6.20
N VAL A 261 -11.21 -16.67 6.81
CA VAL A 261 -10.37 -15.63 6.20
C VAL A 261 -8.95 -16.12 5.97
N GLU A 262 -8.40 -16.97 6.85
CA GLU A 262 -7.09 -17.60 6.67
C GLU A 262 -6.96 -18.36 5.33
N ILE A 263 -8.05 -18.94 4.83
CA ILE A 263 -8.06 -19.79 3.63
C ILE A 263 -8.62 -19.11 2.38
N CYS A 264 -9.08 -17.86 2.48
CA CYS A 264 -9.64 -17.11 1.35
C CYS A 264 -8.55 -16.40 0.53
N ASP A 265 -8.77 -16.24 -0.77
CA ASP A 265 -7.92 -15.50 -1.70
C ASP A 265 -8.77 -14.52 -2.53
N ASP A 266 -9.46 -13.62 -1.84
CA ASP A 266 -10.51 -12.73 -2.36
C ASP A 266 -10.21 -11.24 -2.09
N GLU A 267 -8.93 -10.90 -1.91
CA GLU A 267 -8.46 -9.55 -1.57
C GLU A 267 -9.09 -8.94 -0.30
N GLY A 268 -9.62 -9.77 0.62
CA GLY A 268 -10.17 -9.30 1.89
C GLY A 268 -11.65 -8.90 1.85
N ASP A 269 -12.36 -9.26 0.78
CA ASP A 269 -13.81 -9.05 0.68
C ASP A 269 -14.57 -9.80 1.78
N SER A 270 -14.28 -11.10 1.98
CA SER A 270 -14.87 -11.90 3.06
C SER A 270 -14.58 -11.31 4.44
N ALA A 271 -13.35 -10.83 4.67
CA ALA A 271 -12.97 -10.21 5.95
C ALA A 271 -13.82 -8.94 6.21
N SER A 272 -14.04 -8.14 5.17
CA SER A 272 -14.85 -6.93 5.25
C SER A 272 -16.32 -7.24 5.57
N GLN A 273 -16.93 -8.19 4.84
CA GLN A 273 -18.33 -8.57 5.05
C GLN A 273 -18.56 -9.22 6.44
N ILE A 274 -17.60 -10.02 6.92
CA ILE A 274 -17.64 -10.60 8.27
C ILE A 274 -17.53 -9.51 9.33
N SER A 275 -16.61 -8.56 9.15
CA SER A 275 -16.44 -7.41 10.05
C SER A 275 -17.73 -6.60 10.19
N GLU A 276 -18.42 -6.31 9.08
CA GLU A 276 -19.72 -5.63 9.10
C GLU A 276 -20.77 -6.37 9.93
N CYS A 277 -20.86 -7.71 9.78
CA CYS A 277 -21.76 -8.52 10.61
C CYS A 277 -21.39 -8.46 12.10
N LEU A 278 -20.09 -8.54 12.42
CA LEU A 278 -19.60 -8.48 13.79
C LEU A 278 -19.86 -7.12 14.44
N GLU A 279 -19.78 -6.02 13.69
CA GLU A 279 -20.14 -4.69 14.19
C GLU A 279 -21.58 -4.65 14.74
N ILE A 280 -22.53 -5.33 14.10
CA ILE A 280 -23.91 -5.43 14.59
C ILE A 280 -23.95 -6.20 15.91
N GLY A 281 -23.14 -7.26 16.02
CA GLY A 281 -22.88 -7.97 17.27
C GLY A 281 -22.37 -7.07 18.39
N PHE A 282 -21.33 -6.28 18.13
CA PHE A 282 -20.75 -5.38 19.13
C PHE A 282 -21.71 -4.23 19.49
N LYS A 283 -22.46 -3.69 18.53
CA LYS A 283 -23.56 -2.74 18.79
C LYS A 283 -24.61 -3.36 19.71
N ALA A 284 -24.97 -4.64 19.52
CA ALA A 284 -25.89 -5.36 20.39
C ALA A 284 -25.38 -5.48 21.84
N VAL A 285 -24.07 -5.68 22.04
CA VAL A 285 -23.44 -5.69 23.38
C VAL A 285 -23.67 -4.37 24.13
N THR A 286 -23.69 -3.23 23.43
CA THR A 286 -23.96 -1.94 24.08
C THR A 286 -25.39 -1.84 24.62
N ARG A 287 -26.35 -2.45 23.91
CA ARG A 287 -27.79 -2.38 24.21
C ARG A 287 -28.32 -3.51 25.09
N CYS A 288 -27.61 -4.64 25.19
CA CYS A 288 -28.06 -5.79 25.97
C CYS A 288 -28.10 -5.50 27.49
N GLY A 289 -28.86 -6.32 28.21
CA GLY A 289 -29.06 -6.20 29.66
C GLY A 289 -27.90 -6.72 30.53
N TRP A 290 -26.74 -7.05 29.93
CA TRP A 290 -25.62 -7.63 30.67
C TRP A 290 -24.96 -6.63 31.63
N PRO A 291 -24.38 -7.10 32.75
CA PRO A 291 -23.49 -6.29 33.56
C PRO A 291 -22.32 -5.74 32.74
N ASN A 292 -21.84 -4.53 33.05
CA ASN A 292 -20.71 -3.91 32.34
C ASN A 292 -19.45 -4.79 32.34
N VAL A 293 -19.21 -5.55 33.41
CA VAL A 293 -18.10 -6.53 33.48
C VAL A 293 -18.19 -7.52 32.32
N SER A 294 -19.36 -8.13 32.12
CA SER A 294 -19.60 -9.12 31.06
C SER A 294 -19.48 -8.50 29.67
N LYS A 295 -19.95 -7.26 29.49
CA LYS A 295 -19.80 -6.51 28.23
C LYS A 295 -18.33 -6.27 27.89
N ILE A 296 -17.55 -5.76 28.85
CA ILE A 296 -16.11 -5.51 28.67
C ILE A 296 -15.38 -6.82 28.38
N MET A 297 -15.63 -7.87 29.17
CA MET A 297 -14.99 -9.17 28.99
C MET A 297 -15.27 -9.77 27.61
N PHE A 298 -16.51 -9.70 27.13
CA PHE A 298 -16.87 -10.19 25.80
C PHE A 298 -16.09 -9.48 24.69
N LEU A 299 -16.00 -8.14 24.75
CA LEU A 299 -15.26 -7.36 23.75
C LEU A 299 -13.76 -7.63 23.79
N ILE A 300 -13.17 -7.78 24.99
CA ILE A 300 -11.76 -8.14 25.14
C ILE A 300 -11.50 -9.56 24.63
N GLU A 301 -12.40 -10.51 24.89
CA GLU A 301 -12.28 -11.87 24.38
C GLU A 301 -12.38 -11.93 22.86
N ALA A 302 -13.30 -11.15 22.28
CA ALA A 302 -13.42 -11.03 20.83
C ALA A 302 -12.12 -10.51 20.21
N GLU A 303 -11.58 -9.41 20.75
CA GLU A 303 -10.28 -8.89 20.36
C GLU A 303 -9.19 -9.96 20.47
N LEU A 304 -9.04 -10.60 21.63
CA LEU A 304 -7.99 -11.61 21.87
C LEU A 304 -8.07 -12.82 20.93
N GLN A 305 -9.25 -13.12 20.37
CA GLN A 305 -9.47 -14.19 19.40
C GLN A 305 -9.26 -13.74 17.95
N ASP A 306 -9.30 -12.43 17.70
CA ASP A 306 -9.15 -11.87 16.37
C ASP A 306 -7.68 -11.86 15.92
N ASP A 307 -7.43 -12.62 14.84
CA ASP A 307 -6.13 -12.73 14.18
C ASP A 307 -6.11 -11.95 12.85
N TYR A 308 -7.26 -11.47 12.35
CA TYR A 308 -7.44 -10.88 11.02
C TYR A 308 -8.05 -9.47 11.01
N ASP A 309 -8.12 -8.82 12.17
CA ASP A 309 -8.67 -7.46 12.33
C ASP A 309 -10.16 -7.36 11.92
N LEU A 310 -10.93 -8.39 12.27
CA LEU A 310 -12.37 -8.48 12.05
C LEU A 310 -13.17 -7.68 13.09
N CYS A 311 -12.58 -7.35 14.23
CA CYS A 311 -13.23 -6.70 15.36
C CYS A 311 -13.31 -5.17 15.24
N GLY A 312 -13.88 -4.67 14.14
CA GLY A 312 -14.11 -3.24 13.95
C GLY A 312 -14.91 -2.60 15.11
N ASN A 313 -14.51 -1.38 15.52
CA ASN A 313 -15.18 -0.52 16.53
C ASN A 313 -15.24 -1.02 18.00
N THR A 314 -14.65 -2.17 18.34
CA THR A 314 -14.61 -2.68 19.74
C THR A 314 -13.92 -1.70 20.70
N TYR A 315 -12.80 -1.10 20.28
CA TYR A 315 -12.03 -0.15 21.09
C TYR A 315 -12.86 1.09 21.43
N GLU A 316 -13.63 1.63 20.49
CA GLU A 316 -14.52 2.77 20.73
C GLU A 316 -15.60 2.44 21.76
N ILE A 317 -16.17 1.23 21.67
CA ILE A 317 -17.16 0.75 22.64
C ILE A 317 -16.53 0.58 24.02
N LEU A 318 -15.35 -0.06 24.11
CA LEU A 318 -14.59 -0.16 25.35
C LEU A 318 -14.25 1.23 25.91
N GLU A 319 -13.95 2.20 25.04
CA GLU A 319 -13.74 3.59 25.39
C GLU A 319 -15.01 4.34 25.74
N SER A 320 -16.21 3.83 25.53
CA SER A 320 -17.44 4.47 26.02
C SER A 320 -17.78 4.09 27.47
N ILE A 321 -17.33 2.90 27.92
CA ILE A 321 -17.67 2.36 29.25
C ILE A 321 -16.81 3.02 30.33
N ARG A 322 -17.44 3.78 31.23
CA ARG A 322 -16.77 4.56 32.31
C ARG A 322 -16.90 3.93 33.71
N ASP A 323 -17.44 2.72 33.79
CA ASP A 323 -17.68 2.01 35.05
C ASP A 323 -16.37 1.49 35.67
N LYS A 324 -15.83 2.22 36.64
CA LYS A 324 -14.57 1.89 37.31
C LYS A 324 -14.60 0.56 38.05
N ALA A 325 -15.72 0.20 38.66
CA ALA A 325 -15.86 -1.05 39.41
C ALA A 325 -15.82 -2.24 38.44
N ALA A 326 -16.51 -2.11 37.30
CA ALA A 326 -16.46 -3.12 36.26
C ALA A 326 -15.04 -3.29 35.68
N TRP A 327 -14.34 -2.19 35.40
CA TRP A 327 -12.94 -2.23 34.95
C TRP A 327 -11.99 -2.84 35.98
N SER A 328 -12.24 -2.66 37.28
CA SER A 328 -11.44 -3.30 38.33
C SER A 328 -11.64 -4.81 38.34
N ALA A 329 -12.88 -5.28 38.25
CA ALA A 329 -13.17 -6.72 38.19
C ALA A 329 -12.56 -7.39 36.95
N VAL A 330 -12.61 -6.71 35.80
CA VAL A 330 -11.94 -7.14 34.55
C VAL A 330 -10.42 -7.21 34.75
N ALA A 331 -9.81 -6.23 35.42
CA ALA A 331 -8.38 -6.24 35.70
C ALA A 331 -7.99 -7.45 36.58
N ASP A 332 -8.80 -7.79 37.58
CA ASP A 332 -8.53 -8.95 38.45
C ASP A 332 -8.62 -10.28 37.67
N ASP A 333 -9.61 -10.42 36.78
CA ASP A 333 -9.74 -11.60 35.91
C ASP A 333 -8.54 -11.74 34.95
N LEU A 334 -8.19 -10.65 34.24
CA LEU A 334 -7.05 -10.64 33.31
C LEU A 334 -5.72 -10.90 34.03
N SER A 335 -5.56 -10.37 35.25
CA SER A 335 -4.39 -10.65 36.10
C SER A 335 -4.29 -12.13 36.47
N GLY A 336 -5.42 -12.76 36.83
CA GLY A 336 -5.51 -14.19 37.07
C GLY A 336 -5.15 -15.03 35.84
N ARG A 337 -5.71 -14.69 34.66
CA ARG A 337 -5.36 -15.35 33.39
C ARG A 337 -3.87 -15.22 33.06
N LEU A 338 -3.31 -14.02 33.24
CA LEU A 338 -1.90 -13.75 32.98
C LEU A 338 -0.96 -14.55 33.89
N ALA A 339 -1.36 -14.80 35.14
CA ALA A 339 -0.62 -15.63 36.08
C ALA A 339 -0.64 -17.13 35.71
N ASN A 340 -1.73 -17.60 35.09
CA ASN A 340 -1.93 -19.01 34.73
C ASN A 340 -1.41 -19.40 33.34
N LEU A 341 -1.00 -18.44 32.50
CA LEU A 341 -0.39 -18.73 31.21
C LEU A 341 0.95 -19.44 31.39
N SER A 342 1.04 -20.67 30.87
CA SER A 342 2.25 -21.48 30.95
C SER A 342 3.39 -20.87 30.13
N PHE A 343 4.59 -20.88 30.72
CA PHE A 343 5.81 -20.46 30.04
C PHE A 343 6.27 -21.58 29.10
N SER A 344 6.19 -21.35 27.79
CA SER A 344 6.80 -22.27 26.83
C SER A 344 8.31 -22.10 26.82
N LYS A 345 9.05 -23.09 27.35
CA LYS A 345 10.51 -23.19 27.21
C LYS A 345 10.95 -23.58 25.79
N ASN A 346 10.02 -23.87 24.88
CA ASN A 346 10.32 -24.26 23.51
C ASN A 346 10.55 -23.03 22.62
N PHE A 347 11.76 -22.92 22.06
CA PHE A 347 12.21 -21.82 21.21
C PHE A 347 11.30 -21.54 19.99
N ASN A 348 10.70 -22.57 19.39
CA ASN A 348 9.82 -22.40 18.22
C ASN A 348 8.44 -21.80 18.57
N ASN A 349 8.01 -21.87 19.83
CA ASN A 349 6.70 -21.36 20.30
C ASN A 349 6.80 -20.08 21.15
N GLU A 350 8.01 -19.54 21.32
CA GLU A 350 8.27 -18.38 22.18
C GLU A 350 7.60 -17.11 21.65
N PHE A 351 7.62 -16.89 20.33
CA PHE A 351 7.02 -15.69 19.72
C PHE A 351 5.49 -15.63 19.90
N ASN A 352 4.78 -16.72 19.59
CA ASN A 352 3.33 -16.78 19.72
C ASN A 352 2.90 -16.69 21.20
N SER A 353 3.63 -17.38 22.09
CA SER A 353 3.38 -17.30 23.54
C SER A 353 3.59 -15.88 24.07
N ASN A 354 4.68 -15.20 23.69
CA ASN A 354 4.95 -13.81 24.08
C ASN A 354 3.91 -12.84 23.50
N TYR A 355 3.52 -13.03 22.24
CA TYR A 355 2.49 -12.23 21.58
C TYR A 355 1.16 -12.30 22.34
N ARG A 356 0.65 -13.51 22.60
CA ARG A 356 -0.59 -13.70 23.39
C ARG A 356 -0.49 -13.09 24.79
N ARG A 357 0.64 -13.29 25.46
CA ARG A 357 0.90 -12.73 26.79
C ARG A 357 0.93 -11.20 26.78
N ASP A 358 1.53 -10.59 25.76
CA ASP A 358 1.57 -9.14 25.62
C ASP A 358 0.20 -8.53 25.28
N ARG A 359 -0.63 -9.21 24.47
CA ARG A 359 -2.02 -8.78 24.23
C ARG A 359 -2.83 -8.71 25.52
N ILE A 360 -2.80 -9.78 26.33
CA ILE A 360 -3.48 -9.80 27.64
C ILE A 360 -2.92 -8.73 28.57
N SER A 361 -1.60 -8.56 28.59
CA SER A 361 -0.95 -7.51 29.39
C SER A 361 -1.39 -6.10 28.97
N ASN A 362 -1.57 -5.84 27.67
CA ASN A 362 -2.06 -4.55 27.17
C ASN A 362 -3.50 -4.27 27.63
N PHE A 363 -4.40 -5.26 27.54
CA PHE A 363 -5.76 -5.13 28.05
C PHE A 363 -5.79 -4.95 29.57
N LEU A 364 -4.96 -5.68 30.31
CA LEU A 364 -4.84 -5.53 31.77
C LEU A 364 -4.37 -4.11 32.14
N ILE A 365 -3.37 -3.58 31.43
CA ILE A 365 -2.90 -2.20 31.63
C ILE A 365 -4.03 -1.19 31.36
N SER A 366 -4.81 -1.40 30.31
CA SER A 366 -5.97 -0.55 29.99
C SER A 366 -7.04 -0.62 31.09
N ALA A 367 -7.35 -1.82 31.59
CA ALA A 367 -8.31 -2.04 32.67
C ALA A 367 -7.86 -1.41 34.01
N LEU A 368 -6.58 -1.54 34.36
CA LEU A 368 -5.99 -0.87 35.53
C LEU A 368 -6.06 0.65 35.41
N ALA A 369 -5.78 1.21 34.22
CA ALA A 369 -5.88 2.65 33.99
C ALA A 369 -7.33 3.15 34.13
N LYS A 370 -8.29 2.45 33.51
CA LYS A 370 -9.72 2.82 33.53
C LYS A 370 -10.37 2.63 34.90
N SER A 371 -9.91 1.67 35.71
CA SER A 371 -10.35 1.51 37.11
C SER A 371 -9.73 2.53 38.07
N GLY A 372 -8.65 3.21 37.66
CA GLY A 372 -7.91 4.15 38.50
C GLY A 372 -6.77 3.52 39.31
N ARG A 373 -6.51 2.21 39.14
CA ARG A 373 -5.42 1.44 39.77
C ARG A 373 -4.07 1.67 39.06
N ASN A 374 -3.74 2.93 38.81
CA ASN A 374 -2.56 3.33 38.04
C ASN A 374 -1.23 2.91 38.70
N GLU A 375 -1.23 2.73 40.01
CA GLU A 375 -0.05 2.35 40.79
C GLU A 375 0.46 0.94 40.45
N GLU A 376 -0.43 0.04 40.00
CA GLU A 376 -0.12 -1.35 39.64
C GLU A 376 0.47 -1.49 38.23
N ILE A 377 0.31 -0.47 37.37
CA ILE A 377 0.72 -0.53 35.96
C ILE A 377 2.24 -0.64 35.82
N LEU A 378 3.01 0.17 36.57
CA LEU A 378 4.48 0.15 36.45
C LEU A 378 5.10 -1.17 36.94
N PRO A 379 4.72 -1.72 38.12
CA PRO A 379 5.15 -3.05 38.54
C PRO A 379 4.80 -4.16 37.54
N LEU A 380 3.59 -4.11 36.96
CA LEU A 380 3.17 -5.05 35.92
C LEU A 380 4.08 -4.94 34.68
N CYS A 381 4.29 -3.73 34.15
CA CYS A 381 5.16 -3.52 33.00
C CYS A 381 6.60 -3.98 33.25
N GLU A 382 7.14 -3.76 34.46
CA GLU A 382 8.48 -4.22 34.83
C GLU A 382 8.58 -5.76 34.81
N LYS A 383 7.62 -6.44 35.43
CA LYS A 383 7.55 -7.90 35.46
C LYS A 383 7.42 -8.49 34.06
N GLU A 384 6.49 -7.96 33.26
CA GLU A 384 6.23 -8.47 31.91
C GLU A 384 7.38 -8.17 30.95
N ALA A 385 8.06 -7.03 31.07
CA ALA A 385 9.24 -6.72 30.26
C ALA A 385 10.36 -7.76 30.45
N GLY A 386 10.54 -8.27 31.68
CA GLY A 386 11.49 -9.35 31.96
C GLY A 386 11.09 -10.70 31.35
N ILE A 387 9.81 -10.93 31.09
CA ILE A 387 9.28 -12.20 30.54
C ILE A 387 9.21 -12.15 29.01
N THR A 388 8.47 -11.19 28.45
CA THR A 388 8.20 -11.10 27.00
C THR A 388 9.27 -10.32 26.24
N GLY A 389 10.10 -9.55 26.94
CA GLY A 389 11.07 -8.64 26.32
C GLY A 389 10.48 -7.29 25.92
N SER A 390 9.23 -7.00 26.31
CA SER A 390 8.51 -5.75 26.02
C SER A 390 8.99 -4.53 26.84
N TRP A 391 10.31 -4.30 26.81
CA TRP A 391 11.00 -3.22 27.52
C TRP A 391 10.61 -1.82 27.03
N VAL A 392 10.29 -1.66 25.74
CA VAL A 392 9.88 -0.35 25.17
C VAL A 392 8.65 0.17 25.89
N ARG A 393 7.60 -0.67 26.04
CA ARG A 393 6.38 -0.34 26.78
C ARG A 393 6.68 0.11 28.20
N TYR A 394 7.56 -0.59 28.93
CA TYR A 394 7.94 -0.21 30.29
C TYR A 394 8.67 1.14 30.34
N VAL A 395 9.64 1.36 29.43
CA VAL A 395 10.42 2.59 29.35
C VAL A 395 9.53 3.79 29.02
N GLU A 396 8.65 3.69 28.04
CA GLU A 396 7.72 4.77 27.66
C GLU A 396 6.81 5.17 28.81
N ARG A 397 6.30 4.18 29.57
CA ARG A 397 5.48 4.44 30.76
C ARG A 397 6.28 5.13 31.88
N LEU A 398 7.54 4.75 32.11
CA LEU A 398 8.42 5.44 33.06
C LEU A 398 8.71 6.89 32.64
N ILE A 399 8.89 7.14 31.34
CA ILE A 399 9.09 8.48 30.79
C ILE A 399 7.82 9.33 30.99
N GLY A 400 6.64 8.78 30.70
CA GLY A 400 5.34 9.44 30.95
C GLY A 400 5.13 9.76 32.43
N ALA A 401 5.57 8.87 33.33
CA ALA A 401 5.57 9.10 34.78
C ALA A 401 6.71 10.00 35.28
N LYS A 402 7.51 10.59 34.38
CA LYS A 402 8.68 11.45 34.68
C LYS A 402 9.77 10.79 35.54
N LYS A 403 9.84 9.45 35.57
CA LYS A 403 10.84 8.66 36.31
C LYS A 403 12.07 8.38 35.43
N TYR A 404 12.77 9.44 34.99
CA TYR A 404 13.81 9.35 33.95
C TYR A 404 14.99 8.45 34.30
N ASP A 405 15.48 8.45 35.54
CA ASP A 405 16.61 7.60 35.95
C ASP A 405 16.26 6.10 35.97
N LYS A 406 14.99 5.78 36.28
CA LYS A 406 14.49 4.41 36.17
C LYS A 406 14.31 4.04 34.69
N ALA A 407 13.81 4.95 33.87
CA ALA A 407 13.63 4.73 32.43
C ALA A 407 14.95 4.41 31.73
N ARG A 408 16.02 5.17 32.03
CA ARG A 408 17.37 4.92 31.49
C ARG A 408 17.87 3.53 31.87
N ARG A 409 17.82 3.16 33.16
CA ARG A 409 18.25 1.84 33.64
C ARG A 409 17.43 0.70 33.02
N ALA A 410 16.12 0.88 32.88
CA ALA A 410 15.24 -0.10 32.24
C ALA A 410 15.61 -0.29 30.75
N ALA A 411 15.91 0.78 30.02
CA ALA A 411 16.35 0.69 28.64
C ALA A 411 17.71 -0.03 28.50
N GLU A 412 18.66 0.26 29.38
CA GLU A 412 19.96 -0.43 29.44
C GLU A 412 19.79 -1.93 29.75
N ASN A 413 18.88 -2.29 30.67
CA ASN A 413 18.53 -3.67 30.97
C ASN A 413 17.91 -4.38 29.76
N GLY A 414 16.98 -3.72 29.06
CA GLY A 414 16.35 -4.26 27.86
C GLY A 414 17.35 -4.51 26.74
N ILE A 415 18.28 -3.59 26.49
CA ILE A 415 19.36 -3.79 25.51
C ILE A 415 20.21 -5.01 25.88
N ARG A 416 20.53 -5.22 27.16
CA ARG A 416 21.28 -6.39 27.61
C ARG A 416 20.52 -7.70 27.43
N GLN A 417 19.21 -7.71 27.72
CA GLN A 417 18.41 -8.93 27.63
C GLN A 417 18.07 -9.31 26.19
N VAL A 418 17.53 -8.38 25.41
CA VAL A 418 16.95 -8.68 24.09
C VAL A 418 17.77 -8.15 22.92
N GLY A 419 18.83 -7.37 23.16
CA GLY A 419 19.49 -6.62 22.10
C GLY A 419 20.18 -7.43 21.02
N GLN A 420 20.59 -8.67 21.33
CA GLN A 420 21.15 -9.59 20.32
C GLN A 420 20.06 -10.25 19.47
N LYS A 421 18.89 -10.54 20.06
CA LYS A 421 17.79 -11.27 19.40
C LYS A 421 16.90 -10.33 18.58
N TYR A 422 16.65 -9.13 19.10
CA TYR A 422 15.74 -8.15 18.52
C TYR A 422 16.44 -6.79 18.36
N PRO A 423 17.26 -6.61 17.31
CA PRO A 423 18.02 -5.37 17.10
C PRO A 423 17.12 -4.14 16.90
N GLY A 424 15.90 -4.33 16.36
CA GLY A 424 14.91 -3.25 16.23
C GLY A 424 14.47 -2.70 17.60
N ILE A 425 14.16 -3.58 18.55
CA ILE A 425 13.81 -3.20 19.93
C ILE A 425 14.99 -2.48 20.59
N ALA A 426 16.21 -2.98 20.43
CA ALA A 426 17.41 -2.33 20.94
C ALA A 426 17.60 -0.92 20.37
N GLY A 427 17.36 -0.73 19.07
CA GLY A 427 17.40 0.58 18.42
C GLY A 427 16.43 1.58 19.05
N THR A 428 15.17 1.16 19.28
CA THR A 428 14.16 2.00 19.96
C THR A 428 14.57 2.35 21.39
N LEU A 429 15.10 1.38 22.16
CA LEU A 429 15.59 1.63 23.52
C LEU A 429 16.77 2.62 23.55
N ARG A 430 17.73 2.49 22.63
CA ARG A 430 18.84 3.45 22.48
C ARG A 430 18.32 4.85 22.14
N GLU A 431 17.29 4.95 21.31
CA GLU A 431 16.66 6.24 20.99
C GLU A 431 16.07 6.92 22.24
N HIS A 432 15.41 6.16 23.11
CA HIS A 432 14.92 6.70 24.38
C HIS A 432 16.07 7.16 25.30
N ILE A 433 17.15 6.38 25.41
CA ILE A 433 18.33 6.78 26.21
C ILE A 433 18.94 8.08 25.66
N ALA A 434 19.11 8.19 24.34
CA ALA A 434 19.63 9.39 23.70
C ALA A 434 18.75 10.63 23.96
N LYS A 435 17.43 10.49 23.85
CA LYS A 435 16.48 11.57 24.14
C LYS A 435 16.55 12.03 25.61
N LEU A 436 16.66 11.09 26.54
CA LEU A 436 16.80 11.39 27.97
C LEU A 436 18.12 12.09 28.28
N ALA A 437 19.23 11.61 27.73
CA ALA A 437 20.55 12.24 27.91
C ALA A 437 20.59 13.66 27.31
N LYS A 438 20.01 13.86 26.11
CA LYS A 438 19.85 15.19 25.49
C LYS A 438 19.05 16.16 26.37
N LYS A 439 17.97 15.68 27.02
CA LYS A 439 17.17 16.49 27.94
C LYS A 439 17.94 16.90 29.20
N ASN A 440 18.85 16.06 29.67
CA ASN A 440 19.69 16.33 30.85
C ASN A 440 20.97 17.13 30.51
N GLY A 441 21.20 17.49 29.24
CA GLY A 441 22.41 18.20 28.80
C GLY A 441 23.67 17.32 28.73
N ASP A 442 23.53 16.00 28.89
CA ASP A 442 24.63 15.02 28.83
C ASP A 442 24.91 14.62 27.37
N TYR A 443 25.43 15.57 26.59
CA TYR A 443 25.71 15.36 25.17
C TYR A 443 26.86 14.36 24.93
N ASP A 444 27.79 14.24 25.88
CA ASP A 444 28.90 13.27 25.78
C ASP A 444 28.38 11.83 25.86
N ALA A 445 27.43 11.53 26.76
CA ALA A 445 26.78 10.22 26.78
C ALA A 445 25.98 9.93 25.51
N VAL A 446 25.35 10.94 24.90
CA VAL A 446 24.66 10.76 23.61
C VAL A 446 25.66 10.39 22.52
N VAL A 447 26.82 11.07 22.46
CA VAL A 447 27.86 10.74 21.48
C VAL A 447 28.37 9.32 21.68
N SER A 448 28.69 8.90 22.90
CA SER A 448 29.15 7.52 23.19
C SER A 448 28.11 6.48 22.76
N LEU A 449 26.83 6.71 23.05
CA LEU A 449 25.76 5.81 22.65
C LEU A 449 25.62 5.70 21.11
N ARG A 450 25.70 6.83 20.40
CA ARG A 450 25.65 6.84 18.93
C ARG A 450 26.89 6.25 18.29
N GLN A 451 28.05 6.34 18.95
CA GLN A 451 29.27 5.65 18.52
C GLN A 451 29.09 4.13 18.57
N GLU A 452 28.55 3.59 19.67
CA GLU A 452 28.23 2.16 19.77
C GLU A 452 27.24 1.70 18.68
N GLU A 453 26.17 2.47 18.47
CA GLU A 453 25.17 2.19 17.42
C GLU A 453 25.79 2.19 16.01
N PHE A 454 26.71 3.13 15.76
CA PHE A 454 27.44 3.20 14.49
C PHE A 454 28.44 2.05 14.32
N LEU A 455 29.13 1.63 15.37
CA LEU A 455 30.00 0.46 15.33
C LEU A 455 29.22 -0.82 15.08
N ASP A 456 28.03 -0.97 15.68
CA ASP A 456 27.13 -2.10 15.48
C ASP A 456 26.58 -2.15 14.05
N SER A 457 26.11 -1.02 13.51
CA SER A 457 25.54 -0.92 12.17
C SER A 457 26.04 0.35 11.46
N PRO A 458 27.16 0.27 10.72
CA PRO A 458 27.71 1.41 10.01
C PRO A 458 26.84 1.73 8.79
N CYS A 459 26.10 2.84 8.85
CA CYS A 459 25.27 3.33 7.75
C CYS A 459 25.17 4.86 7.78
N LEU A 460 24.73 5.48 6.68
CA LEU A 460 24.58 6.94 6.57
C LEU A 460 23.67 7.53 7.66
N SER A 461 22.61 6.80 8.03
CA SER A 461 21.67 7.22 9.07
C SER A 461 22.37 7.34 10.43
N ASN A 462 23.06 6.29 10.87
CA ASN A 462 23.79 6.29 12.15
C ASN A 462 24.97 7.27 12.15
N TYR A 463 25.68 7.42 11.02
CA TYR A 463 26.70 8.46 10.86
C TYR A 463 26.11 9.87 11.06
N SER A 464 24.95 10.13 10.47
CA SER A 464 24.28 11.43 10.59
C SER A 464 23.84 11.71 12.03
N LYS A 465 23.24 10.72 12.70
CA LYS A 465 22.85 10.82 14.13
C LYS A 465 24.06 11.07 15.03
N LEU A 466 25.18 10.39 14.76
CA LEU A 466 26.42 10.57 15.50
C LEU A 466 26.97 12.00 15.34
N LEU A 467 27.02 12.51 14.11
CA LEU A 467 27.46 13.88 13.87
C LEU A 467 26.53 14.91 14.50
N GLU A 468 25.20 14.70 14.45
CA GLU A 468 24.22 15.57 15.11
C GLU A 468 24.45 15.61 16.63
N ALA A 469 24.67 14.46 17.27
CA ALA A 469 25.00 14.39 18.69
C ALA A 469 26.29 15.17 19.01
N ALA A 470 27.28 15.07 18.14
CA ALA A 470 28.56 15.74 18.31
C ALA A 470 28.53 17.26 17.98
N VAL A 471 27.45 17.80 17.39
CA VAL A 471 27.35 19.26 17.10
C VAL A 471 27.46 20.10 18.38
N ASN A 472 26.90 19.60 19.48
CA ASN A 472 26.89 20.31 20.76
C ASN A 472 28.13 20.02 21.61
N THR A 473 29.12 19.29 21.10
CA THR A 473 30.38 19.00 21.79
C THR A 473 31.55 19.64 21.04
N LYS A 474 32.66 19.89 21.74
CA LYS A 474 33.89 20.41 21.13
C LYS A 474 34.57 19.39 20.19
N SER A 475 34.04 18.18 20.09
CA SER A 475 34.66 17.02 19.45
C SER A 475 34.11 16.69 18.06
N LYS A 476 33.26 17.54 17.46
CA LYS A 476 32.60 17.25 16.16
C LYS A 476 33.57 16.81 15.05
N THR A 477 34.66 17.53 14.86
CA THR A 477 35.68 17.21 13.84
C THR A 477 36.38 15.90 14.14
N ALA A 478 36.78 15.69 15.40
CA ALA A 478 37.41 14.45 15.84
C ALA A 478 36.49 13.23 15.65
N VAL A 479 35.20 13.34 15.98
CA VAL A 479 34.20 12.27 15.81
C VAL A 479 34.00 11.96 14.32
N ARG A 480 33.99 12.98 13.45
CA ARG A 480 33.91 12.79 12.00
C ARG A 480 35.11 12.02 11.47
N GLU A 481 36.32 12.46 11.80
CA GLU A 481 37.57 11.81 11.36
C GLU A 481 37.68 10.38 11.87
N TRP A 482 37.29 10.14 13.11
CA TRP A 482 37.18 8.80 13.68
C TRP A 482 36.21 7.91 12.89
N ALA A 483 34.99 8.40 12.61
CA ALA A 483 33.97 7.62 11.90
C ALA A 483 34.42 7.27 10.46
N LEU A 484 35.07 8.22 9.77
CA LEU A 484 35.64 7.96 8.44
C LEU A 484 36.79 6.96 8.49
N THR A 485 37.71 7.10 9.44
CA THR A 485 38.83 6.17 9.64
C THR A 485 38.33 4.74 9.91
N PHE A 486 37.28 4.62 10.72
CA PHE A 486 36.64 3.33 10.98
C PHE A 486 36.01 2.74 9.71
N LEU A 487 35.29 3.53 8.91
CA LEU A 487 34.72 3.05 7.64
C LEU A 487 35.81 2.66 6.63
N GLU A 488 36.97 3.31 6.65
CA GLU A 488 38.07 3.00 5.75
C GLU A 488 38.84 1.75 6.17
N THR A 489 39.16 1.62 7.46
CA THR A 489 40.12 0.64 7.96
C THR A 489 39.50 -0.49 8.78
N GLY A 490 38.30 -0.28 9.32
CA GLY A 490 37.69 -1.13 10.35
C GLY A 490 38.36 -1.03 11.72
N ASN A 491 39.35 -0.14 11.88
CA ASN A 491 40.02 0.08 13.14
C ASN A 491 39.26 1.13 13.95
N VAL A 492 38.98 0.81 15.21
CA VAL A 492 38.26 1.69 16.13
C VAL A 492 39.19 2.73 16.76
N GLY A 493 40.51 2.48 16.72
CA GLY A 493 41.52 3.36 17.32
C GLY A 493 41.42 3.44 18.85
N ALA A 494 42.54 3.73 19.52
CA ALA A 494 42.54 4.10 20.93
C ALA A 494 42.59 5.63 21.01
N GLN A 495 41.44 6.30 21.03
CA GLN A 495 41.40 7.71 21.44
C GLN A 495 41.03 7.78 22.92
N ASP A 496 41.91 8.42 23.71
CA ASP A 496 41.85 8.55 25.17
C ASP A 496 40.57 9.21 25.73
N ASN A 497 39.75 9.81 24.88
CA ASN A 497 38.49 10.46 25.25
C ASN A 497 37.27 9.52 25.29
N PHE A 498 37.41 8.23 24.93
CA PHE A 498 36.27 7.32 24.72
C PHE A 498 36.43 5.97 25.44
N LYS A 499 36.69 6.02 26.75
CA LYS A 499 37.15 4.91 27.61
C LYS A 499 36.24 3.68 27.77
N THR A 500 35.11 3.59 27.08
CA THR A 500 34.16 2.47 27.27
C THR A 500 33.63 1.89 25.96
N LEU A 501 34.47 1.70 24.96
CA LEU A 501 34.10 0.82 23.85
C LEU A 501 34.39 -0.63 24.25
N GLN A 502 33.39 -1.32 24.82
CA GLN A 502 33.39 -2.78 24.85
C GLN A 502 33.76 -3.27 23.46
N LYS A 503 34.84 -4.04 23.37
CA LYS A 503 35.41 -4.60 22.13
C LYS A 503 34.27 -4.93 21.16
N ALA A 504 34.07 -4.09 20.15
CA ALA A 504 33.11 -4.37 19.09
C ALA A 504 33.47 -5.76 18.57
N LYS A 505 32.62 -6.75 18.81
CA LYS A 505 32.86 -8.11 18.32
C LYS A 505 33.02 -7.97 16.81
N LYS A 506 34.20 -8.35 16.30
CA LYS A 506 34.48 -8.38 14.86
C LYS A 506 33.39 -9.23 14.23
N ASN A 507 32.38 -8.58 13.66
CA ASN A 507 31.39 -9.29 12.86
C ASN A 507 32.13 -9.69 11.57
N PRO A 508 32.33 -10.99 11.31
CA PRO A 508 33.11 -11.45 10.15
C PRO A 508 32.54 -10.96 8.81
N ASP A 509 31.27 -10.55 8.79
CA ASP A 509 30.59 -10.03 7.59
C ASP A 509 30.88 -8.54 7.32
N LYS A 510 31.45 -7.80 8.28
CA LYS A 510 31.79 -6.38 8.08
C LYS A 510 33.06 -6.25 7.24
N ARG A 511 32.87 -5.98 5.95
CA ARG A 511 33.96 -5.81 4.98
C ARG A 511 34.42 -4.35 4.94
N PHE A 512 35.70 -4.14 5.21
CA PHE A 512 36.35 -2.83 5.09
C PHE A 512 37.22 -2.74 3.82
N PRO A 513 37.45 -1.53 3.26
CA PRO A 513 36.68 -0.31 3.48
C PRO A 513 35.19 -0.51 3.18
N ALA A 514 34.33 0.16 3.95
CA ALA A 514 32.89 0.21 3.79
C ALA A 514 32.53 1.18 2.64
N TYR A 515 32.95 0.83 1.42
CA TYR A 515 32.82 1.67 0.22
C TYR A 515 31.41 2.20 0.03
N GLU A 516 30.40 1.40 0.35
CA GLU A 516 29.01 1.81 0.26
C GLU A 516 28.73 3.04 1.09
N VAL A 517 28.94 2.96 2.41
CA VAL A 517 28.68 4.05 3.34
C VAL A 517 29.55 5.27 3.03
N LEU A 518 30.82 5.07 2.64
CA LEU A 518 31.73 6.15 2.24
C LEU A 518 31.21 6.92 1.02
N ILE A 519 30.69 6.22 0.01
CA ILE A 519 30.06 6.84 -1.16
C ILE A 519 28.79 7.60 -0.75
N GLU A 520 27.96 7.04 0.14
CA GLU A 520 26.75 7.74 0.61
C GLU A 520 27.06 9.02 1.38
N ILE A 521 28.11 8.99 2.21
CA ILE A 521 28.56 10.18 2.95
C ILE A 521 29.08 11.23 1.97
N ALA A 522 29.93 10.85 1.02
CA ALA A 522 30.48 11.77 0.02
C ALA A 522 29.38 12.40 -0.86
N ASP A 523 28.38 11.62 -1.27
CA ASP A 523 27.21 12.11 -2.02
C ASP A 523 26.38 13.11 -1.18
N LYS A 524 26.13 12.80 0.10
CA LYS A 524 25.45 13.73 1.03
C LYS A 524 26.24 15.01 1.24
N GLU A 525 27.57 14.94 1.28
CA GLU A 525 28.48 16.09 1.38
C GLU A 525 28.66 16.82 0.02
N LYS A 526 28.03 16.34 -1.06
CA LYS A 526 28.16 16.84 -2.44
C LYS A 526 29.60 16.87 -2.96
N ASP A 527 30.43 15.93 -2.51
CA ASP A 527 31.83 15.80 -2.91
C ASP A 527 31.97 14.74 -4.04
N ALA A 528 31.81 15.20 -5.28
CA ALA A 528 31.91 14.34 -6.47
C ALA A 528 33.29 13.66 -6.61
N ASP A 529 34.36 14.26 -6.08
CA ASP A 529 35.72 13.70 -6.19
C ASP A 529 35.85 12.47 -5.29
N LYS A 530 35.37 12.56 -4.05
CA LYS A 530 35.35 11.43 -3.12
C LYS A 530 34.40 10.33 -3.58
N VAL A 531 33.23 10.68 -4.12
CA VAL A 531 32.30 9.68 -4.70
C VAL A 531 33.02 8.88 -5.79
N LEU A 532 33.69 9.54 -6.73
CA LEU A 532 34.41 8.88 -7.81
C LEU A 532 35.62 8.08 -7.31
N HIS A 533 36.36 8.60 -6.32
CA HIS A 533 37.50 7.91 -5.71
C HIS A 533 37.10 6.55 -5.12
N TRP A 534 36.10 6.55 -4.23
CA TRP A 534 35.63 5.32 -3.58
C TRP A 534 34.97 4.37 -4.58
N TYR A 535 34.26 4.90 -5.57
CA TYR A 535 33.70 4.12 -6.65
C TYR A 535 34.78 3.34 -7.42
N ARG A 536 35.82 4.02 -7.93
CA ARG A 536 36.91 3.38 -8.67
C ARG A 536 37.62 2.31 -7.83
N GLN A 537 37.86 2.60 -6.56
CA GLN A 537 38.50 1.64 -5.67
C GLN A 537 37.62 0.41 -5.41
N SER A 538 36.30 0.58 -5.31
CA SER A 538 35.35 -0.53 -5.16
C SER A 538 35.33 -1.45 -6.39
N CYS A 539 35.34 -0.88 -7.59
CA CYS A 539 35.38 -1.64 -8.85
C CYS A 539 36.68 -2.44 -9.00
N SER A 540 37.83 -1.88 -8.61
CA SER A 540 39.13 -2.56 -8.71
C SER A 540 39.22 -3.85 -7.90
N LYS A 541 38.41 -4.00 -6.85
CA LYS A 541 38.36 -5.19 -5.98
C LYS A 541 37.25 -6.19 -6.35
N ASN A 542 36.67 -6.07 -7.54
CA ASN A 542 35.64 -6.96 -8.09
C ASN A 542 34.44 -7.18 -7.13
N ARG A 543 34.06 -6.16 -6.37
CA ARG A 543 32.91 -6.22 -5.45
C ARG A 543 31.63 -5.89 -6.21
N TRP A 544 30.75 -6.88 -6.34
CA TRP A 544 29.45 -6.74 -7.00
C TRP A 544 28.56 -5.70 -6.29
N PHE A 545 28.05 -4.72 -7.03
CA PHE A 545 27.39 -3.53 -6.48
C PHE A 545 26.05 -3.22 -7.17
N SER A 546 25.15 -4.20 -7.31
CA SER A 546 24.03 -4.12 -8.29
C SER A 546 22.99 -3.01 -8.11
N GLY A 547 22.92 -2.30 -6.98
CA GLY A 547 21.84 -1.33 -6.70
C GLY A 547 22.22 0.17 -6.69
N LYS A 548 23.49 0.53 -6.47
CA LYS A 548 23.87 1.93 -6.10
C LYS A 548 24.72 2.68 -7.14
N TYR A 549 25.03 2.05 -8.28
CA TYR A 549 25.63 2.72 -9.45
C TYR A 549 24.82 3.93 -9.93
N VAL A 550 23.48 3.87 -9.81
CA VAL A 550 22.57 4.98 -10.17
C VAL A 550 22.88 6.24 -9.35
N ARG A 551 23.14 6.08 -8.04
CA ARG A 551 23.46 7.20 -7.14
C ARG A 551 24.80 7.83 -7.52
N VAL A 552 25.83 7.00 -7.70
CA VAL A 552 27.17 7.45 -8.12
C VAL A 552 27.09 8.22 -9.44
N ALA A 553 26.41 7.66 -10.45
CA ALA A 553 26.30 8.27 -11.77
C ALA A 553 25.59 9.62 -11.74
N ARG A 554 24.58 9.80 -10.88
CA ARG A 554 23.92 11.11 -10.66
C ARG A 554 24.86 12.10 -9.99
N ALA A 555 25.53 11.69 -8.90
CA ALA A 555 26.38 12.56 -8.09
C ALA A 555 27.58 13.12 -8.87
N ILE A 556 28.14 12.34 -9.80
CA ILE A 556 29.32 12.75 -10.58
C ILE A 556 28.97 13.37 -11.93
N ALA A 557 27.70 13.37 -12.36
CA ALA A 557 27.30 13.75 -13.73
C ALA A 557 27.71 15.19 -14.13
N GLU A 558 27.69 16.13 -13.19
CA GLU A 558 28.02 17.53 -13.47
C GLU A 558 29.54 17.75 -13.61
N LYS A 559 30.35 17.12 -12.76
CA LYS A 559 31.81 17.32 -12.71
C LYS A 559 32.58 16.33 -13.60
N TYR A 560 32.09 15.11 -13.74
CA TYR A 560 32.70 14.01 -14.49
C TYR A 560 31.69 13.34 -15.43
N PRO A 561 31.24 14.04 -16.49
CA PRO A 561 30.21 13.54 -17.39
C PRO A 561 30.59 12.23 -18.10
N ASP A 562 31.86 12.05 -18.49
CA ASP A 562 32.30 10.84 -19.19
C ASP A 562 32.23 9.58 -18.30
N GLU A 563 32.59 9.71 -17.02
CA GLU A 563 32.50 8.60 -16.06
C GLU A 563 31.03 8.28 -15.74
N ALA A 564 30.19 9.31 -15.57
CA ALA A 564 28.75 9.11 -15.39
C ALA A 564 28.13 8.39 -16.59
N LEU A 565 28.47 8.80 -17.81
CA LEU A 565 28.00 8.18 -19.05
C LEU A 565 28.38 6.70 -19.10
N LYS A 566 29.63 6.35 -18.75
CA LYS A 566 30.08 4.96 -18.69
C LYS A 566 29.20 4.13 -17.75
N ILE A 567 28.90 4.66 -16.56
CA ILE A 567 28.04 3.97 -15.58
C ILE A 567 26.61 3.81 -16.12
N TRP A 568 26.00 4.86 -16.66
CA TRP A 568 24.65 4.80 -17.20
C TRP A 568 24.52 3.83 -18.38
N CYS A 569 25.48 3.82 -19.30
CA CYS A 569 25.54 2.90 -20.43
C CYS A 569 25.66 1.44 -19.95
N THR A 570 26.58 1.15 -19.02
CA THR A 570 26.72 -0.20 -18.45
C THR A 570 25.46 -0.66 -17.73
N LEU A 571 24.80 0.23 -16.97
CA LEU A 571 23.53 -0.10 -16.31
C LEU A 571 22.41 -0.41 -17.31
N ALA A 572 22.29 0.37 -18.38
CA ALA A 572 21.32 0.11 -19.44
C ALA A 572 21.59 -1.23 -20.13
N GLU A 573 22.84 -1.51 -20.50
CA GLU A 573 23.24 -2.73 -21.19
C GLU A 573 23.01 -3.98 -20.32
N ASN A 574 23.31 -3.91 -19.02
CA ASN A 574 23.01 -5.00 -18.07
C ASN A 574 21.50 -5.30 -17.98
N GLN A 575 20.66 -4.27 -17.93
CA GLN A 575 19.20 -4.44 -17.94
C GLN A 575 18.71 -5.02 -19.28
N ILE A 576 19.32 -4.62 -20.41
CA ILE A 576 19.03 -5.17 -21.74
C ILE A 576 19.44 -6.65 -21.84
N ALA A 577 20.48 -7.07 -21.12
CA ALA A 577 20.94 -8.47 -21.08
C ALA A 577 19.95 -9.39 -20.36
N LEU A 578 19.17 -8.90 -19.39
CA LEU A 578 18.19 -9.70 -18.64
C LEU A 578 17.02 -10.21 -19.50
N THR A 579 16.82 -9.69 -20.71
CA THR A 579 15.77 -10.09 -21.68
C THR A 579 14.32 -10.05 -21.20
N LYS A 580 14.02 -9.34 -20.10
CA LYS A 580 12.66 -9.20 -19.54
C LYS A 580 12.01 -7.87 -19.98
N PRO A 581 10.67 -7.83 -20.22
CA PRO A 581 9.98 -6.60 -20.60
C PRO A 581 10.15 -5.44 -19.61
N SER A 582 10.07 -5.69 -18.30
CA SER A 582 10.26 -4.67 -17.26
C SER A 582 11.71 -4.16 -17.17
N ALA A 583 12.68 -5.01 -17.50
CA ALA A 583 14.09 -4.63 -17.55
C ALA A 583 14.37 -3.68 -18.73
N TYR A 584 13.68 -3.83 -19.87
CA TYR A 584 13.80 -2.88 -20.99
C TYR A 584 13.28 -1.49 -20.66
N GLU A 585 12.18 -1.39 -19.90
CA GLU A 585 11.67 -0.08 -19.42
C GLU A 585 12.70 0.59 -18.49
N THR A 586 13.29 -0.18 -17.57
CA THR A 586 14.36 0.31 -16.69
C THR A 586 15.60 0.76 -17.48
N ALA A 587 16.01 -0.01 -18.49
CA ALA A 587 17.11 0.34 -19.38
C ALA A 587 16.87 1.65 -20.13
N VAL A 588 15.65 1.85 -20.65
CA VAL A 588 15.23 3.10 -21.30
C VAL A 588 15.32 4.29 -20.33
N GLY A 589 14.94 4.09 -19.06
CA GLY A 589 15.13 5.09 -18.01
C GLY A 589 16.59 5.52 -17.84
N TYR A 590 17.53 4.57 -17.80
CA TYR A 590 18.97 4.86 -17.71
C TYR A 590 19.52 5.53 -18.97
N LEU A 591 19.09 5.10 -20.15
CA LEU A 591 19.45 5.71 -21.42
C LEU A 591 18.96 7.16 -21.53
N LYS A 592 17.81 7.49 -20.95
CA LYS A 592 17.32 8.88 -20.84
C LYS A 592 18.31 9.76 -20.07
N GLN A 593 18.83 9.27 -18.94
CA GLN A 593 19.83 10.00 -18.15
C GLN A 593 21.13 10.21 -18.94
N ALA A 594 21.59 9.17 -19.65
CA ALA A 594 22.78 9.28 -20.50
C ALA A 594 22.57 10.32 -21.63
N ARG A 595 21.42 10.30 -22.31
CA ARG A 595 21.05 11.28 -23.33
C ARG A 595 21.12 12.70 -22.81
N ASP A 596 20.52 12.95 -21.65
CA ASP A 596 20.45 14.29 -21.08
C ASP A 596 21.86 14.83 -20.75
N ILE A 597 22.80 13.96 -20.34
CA ILE A 597 24.22 14.32 -20.19
C ILE A 597 24.87 14.61 -21.55
N TYR A 598 24.67 13.76 -22.58
CA TYR A 598 25.18 14.02 -23.93
C TYR A 598 24.66 15.34 -24.51
N GLN A 599 23.40 15.68 -24.28
CA GLN A 599 22.78 16.93 -24.71
C GLN A 599 23.38 18.15 -23.99
N LYS A 600 23.52 18.09 -22.67
CA LYS A 600 24.16 19.17 -21.88
C LYS A 600 25.61 19.41 -22.31
N SER A 601 26.34 18.34 -22.63
CA SER A 601 27.72 18.41 -23.12
C SER A 601 27.84 18.73 -24.62
N ARG A 602 26.73 19.05 -25.32
CA ARG A 602 26.66 19.34 -26.77
C ARG A 602 27.22 18.22 -27.68
N ARG A 603 27.17 16.97 -27.22
CA ARG A 603 27.66 15.77 -27.91
C ARG A 603 26.52 14.94 -28.50
N THR A 604 25.64 15.57 -29.27
CA THR A 604 24.45 14.92 -29.84
C THR A 604 24.79 13.84 -30.87
N LYS A 605 25.86 14.02 -31.65
CA LYS A 605 26.32 13.03 -32.64
C LYS A 605 26.79 11.72 -31.98
N ASP A 606 27.48 11.82 -30.84
CA ASP A 606 27.95 10.65 -30.09
C ASP A 606 26.77 9.84 -29.54
N TRP A 607 25.74 10.54 -29.05
CA TRP A 607 24.49 9.91 -28.62
C TRP A 607 23.79 9.16 -29.77
N GLU A 608 23.68 9.78 -30.94
CA GLU A 608 23.08 9.16 -32.13
C GLU A 608 23.86 7.91 -32.56
N SER A 609 25.20 7.98 -32.54
CA SER A 609 26.07 6.83 -32.82
C SER A 609 25.89 5.71 -31.80
N TYR A 610 25.87 6.03 -30.49
CA TYR A 610 25.68 5.07 -29.42
C TYR A 610 24.34 4.33 -29.51
N VAL A 611 23.24 5.07 -29.71
CA VAL A 611 21.91 4.47 -29.85
C VAL A 611 21.79 3.64 -31.13
N SER A 612 22.42 4.06 -32.22
CA SER A 612 22.47 3.28 -33.46
C SER A 612 23.21 1.96 -33.26
N GLY A 613 24.33 1.97 -32.54
CA GLY A 613 25.04 0.77 -32.13
C GLY A 613 24.16 -0.16 -31.29
N LEU A 614 23.47 0.37 -30.26
CA LEU A 614 22.55 -0.41 -29.43
C LEU A 614 21.41 -1.05 -30.24
N ARG A 615 20.88 -0.36 -31.26
CA ARG A 615 19.85 -0.89 -32.17
C ARG A 615 20.36 -2.08 -32.97
N GLU A 616 21.55 -1.98 -33.55
CA GLU A 616 22.11 -3.04 -34.38
C GLU A 616 22.44 -4.29 -33.54
N THR A 617 23.11 -4.12 -32.41
CA THR A 617 23.48 -5.23 -31.52
C THR A 617 22.24 -5.96 -30.97
N ASN A 618 21.15 -5.24 -30.70
CA ASN A 618 19.94 -5.80 -30.09
C ASN A 618 18.76 -5.96 -31.07
N LYS A 619 18.99 -5.98 -32.39
CA LYS A 619 17.93 -6.03 -33.42
C LYS A 619 16.93 -7.19 -33.25
N LYS A 620 17.37 -8.33 -32.71
CA LYS A 620 16.53 -9.51 -32.44
C LYS A 620 15.61 -9.31 -31.22
N LYS A 621 15.89 -8.35 -30.33
CA LYS A 621 15.09 -8.03 -29.14
C LYS A 621 13.99 -7.02 -29.49
N ILE A 622 12.99 -7.48 -30.24
CA ILE A 622 11.91 -6.63 -30.80
C ILE A 622 11.27 -5.71 -29.74
N ARG A 623 10.99 -6.24 -28.55
CA ARG A 623 10.40 -5.48 -27.42
C ARG A 623 11.30 -4.36 -26.89
N PHE A 624 12.62 -4.58 -26.88
CA PHE A 624 13.58 -3.54 -26.50
C PHE A 624 13.64 -2.46 -27.58
N ILE A 625 13.72 -2.85 -28.86
CA ILE A 625 13.75 -1.91 -29.98
C ILE A 625 12.50 -1.03 -29.99
N GLN A 626 11.32 -1.58 -29.72
CA GLN A 626 10.08 -0.80 -29.55
C GLN A 626 10.21 0.23 -28.41
N SER A 627 10.70 -0.21 -27.25
CA SER A 627 10.87 0.67 -26.09
C SER A 627 11.89 1.78 -26.38
N LEU A 628 12.96 1.49 -27.12
CA LEU A 628 14.02 2.43 -27.48
C LEU A 628 13.55 3.56 -28.43
N ARG A 629 12.51 3.33 -29.24
CA ARG A 629 11.93 4.36 -30.15
C ARG A 629 11.38 5.57 -29.40
N THR A 630 10.93 5.37 -28.16
CA THR A 630 10.46 6.45 -27.28
C THR A 630 11.56 7.46 -26.93
N LEU A 631 12.85 7.07 -27.02
CA LEU A 631 13.99 7.94 -26.66
C LEU A 631 14.55 8.75 -27.83
N THR A 632 14.39 8.28 -29.06
CA THR A 632 15.11 8.78 -30.24
C THR A 632 14.40 9.90 -30.99
N GLY A 633 13.26 10.39 -30.50
CA GLY A 633 12.45 11.40 -31.21
C GLY A 633 12.04 10.93 -32.62
N GLU A 634 11.98 9.61 -32.82
CA GLU A 634 11.66 9.01 -34.12
C GLU A 634 10.22 9.38 -34.48
N LYS A 635 10.04 9.93 -35.68
CA LYS A 635 8.71 10.24 -36.21
C LYS A 635 7.93 8.94 -36.40
N ILE A 636 6.62 9.02 -36.23
CA ILE A 636 5.74 7.87 -36.49
C ILE A 636 5.65 7.59 -38.00
N ILE A 637 5.81 8.63 -38.84
CA ILE A 637 5.70 8.59 -40.31
C ILE A 637 6.98 9.09 -40.96
#